data_AF-A0A0W8G7N7-F1
#
_entry.id   AF-A0A0W8G7N7-F1
#
_cell.length_a   1.000
_cell.length_b   1.000
_cell.length_c   1.000
_cell.angle_alpha   90.00
_cell.angle_beta   90.00
_cell.angle_gamma   90.00
#
_symmetry.space_group_name_H-M   'P 1'
#
loop_
_entity.id
_entity.type
_entity.pdbx_description
1 polymer ?
#
loop_
_entity_poly.entity_id
_entity_poly.type
_entity_poly.pdbx_seq_one_letter_code
_entity_poly.pdbx_strand_id
1 'polypeptide(L)'
;MPFEQTVSDTEPDETHFAQSSCKFSMFFGGVMRISIFWKLVGMICMTIVLLSGSIFFTVNHYVVDGFDKEASGAIKNFQKSVDHEVEDLRLFLQAGAFLLAENPAVAKAVAEGDGAFLKKAAKNLMDKSMVEFVTISDKDGMVLARGHSDKAGDSVMNQTNVKKALQGQSSVGVEPGTAVKFSLRAGCPVRYEGKIVGVITPGIDLGSHSFVDNIKKRIGVECTIFEMDTRLSTTIVRDGKRVVGTKMDNPKVIETVLQKSQPFISRNIILGRDYDTAYWPLIDADGKTKGMFFIGADRTLIENVESEIVMAVLTVTGGVAVIMIIAGIFFARSLSRPLSRATAFAVSVSEGNLGESLEVKNKDEIGILADALRKMLENLKAKILESDQKSKQAEAEAAKSQKASEEANAAKRQAEVAKRDGMLQAASQIDVVVERLTTASEELSAQVEQAGRGAELQRERAGETATAMEEMNATVLEVAKNAGQASESSDAAKQMAENGSSVVQRVIEAISQVQSQAATLKENMGGLGKQAEEISKIMNVIEDIADQTNLLALNAAIEAARAGEAGRGFAVVADEVRKLAEKTMNATQEVSQAITAIQAGARKNIQNTDDASKAVENATALAGKSGEALTEIVRLVDSAADQVRSIATAAEQQSSASEEINRSIEEINRISSETSQVMGESARAIQELSMQARELQGLVEDLKTQE
;
A
#
# COMPACT_ATOMS: atom_id res chain seq x y z
N MET A 1 61.47 48.86 10.84
CA MET A 1 62.36 50.03 11.09
C MET A 1 63.04 50.40 9.78
N PRO A 2 63.12 51.67 9.37
CA PRO A 2 62.20 52.74 9.73
C PRO A 2 61.91 53.78 8.60
N PHE A 3 60.97 54.69 8.92
CA PHE A 3 60.88 56.14 8.57
C PHE A 3 60.72 56.61 7.12
N GLU A 4 59.56 57.19 6.78
CA GLU A 4 59.18 58.64 6.82
C GLU A 4 59.57 59.38 5.54
N GLN A 5 58.59 59.79 4.74
CA GLN A 5 58.16 61.18 4.60
C GLN A 5 59.29 62.16 4.24
N THR A 6 59.24 62.69 3.02
CA THR A 6 58.95 64.13 2.83
C THR A 6 58.64 64.44 1.37
N VAL A 7 57.61 65.28 1.23
CA VAL A 7 57.12 65.94 0.03
C VAL A 7 58.09 67.06 -0.34
N SER A 8 58.29 67.30 -1.64
CA SER A 8 58.66 68.62 -2.16
C SER A 8 58.28 68.70 -3.63
N ASP A 9 57.36 69.63 -3.90
CA ASP A 9 56.88 70.10 -5.19
C ASP A 9 58.00 70.61 -6.11
N THR A 10 57.83 70.48 -7.42
CA THR A 10 57.53 71.58 -8.38
C THR A 10 57.85 71.17 -9.82
N GLU A 11 56.81 71.27 -10.66
CA GLU A 11 56.80 71.39 -12.13
C GLU A 11 57.67 72.57 -12.65
N PRO A 12 57.84 72.81 -13.99
CA PRO A 12 57.31 72.06 -15.14
C PRO A 12 58.31 71.88 -16.32
N ASP A 13 57.82 71.16 -17.34
CA ASP A 13 57.71 71.59 -18.74
C ASP A 13 58.41 70.77 -19.85
N GLU A 14 57.52 70.17 -20.63
CA GLU A 14 57.43 70.00 -22.08
C GLU A 14 58.64 69.68 -23.00
N THR A 15 58.36 68.66 -23.81
CA THR A 15 58.84 68.42 -25.19
C THR A 15 60.26 67.89 -25.40
N HIS A 16 60.36 66.57 -25.64
CA HIS A 16 60.87 66.03 -26.91
C HIS A 16 60.77 64.49 -26.95
N PHE A 17 60.07 63.99 -27.98
CA PHE A 17 60.31 62.76 -28.75
C PHE A 17 61.16 61.65 -28.09
N ALA A 18 60.56 60.52 -27.73
CA ALA A 18 60.26 59.40 -28.63
C ALA A 18 61.52 58.72 -29.22
N GLN A 19 61.97 57.63 -28.59
CA GLN A 19 62.45 56.40 -29.22
C GLN A 19 62.87 55.39 -28.13
N SER A 20 62.60 54.11 -28.38
CA SER A 20 63.05 52.94 -27.59
C SER A 20 62.10 52.39 -26.53
N SER A 21 60.93 51.92 -26.95
CA SER A 21 60.27 50.74 -26.35
C SER A 21 59.44 49.99 -27.41
N CYS A 22 60.03 49.82 -28.59
CA CYS A 22 59.56 48.89 -29.61
C CYS A 22 60.25 47.54 -29.34
N LYS A 23 59.57 46.62 -28.64
CA LYS A 23 59.79 45.14 -28.63
C LYS A 23 59.01 44.41 -27.51
N PHE A 24 57.69 44.63 -27.36
CA PHE A 24 56.87 43.75 -26.49
C PHE A 24 55.39 43.59 -26.86
N SER A 25 54.94 43.89 -28.09
CA SER A 25 53.53 43.67 -28.48
C SER A 25 53.28 42.95 -29.81
N MET A 26 54.28 42.27 -30.37
CA MET A 26 54.08 41.29 -31.43
C MET A 26 53.97 39.90 -30.77
N PHE A 27 52.79 39.45 -30.34
CA PHE A 27 52.47 38.00 -30.22
C PHE A 27 51.03 37.63 -29.82
N PHE A 28 50.10 38.58 -29.64
CA PHE A 28 48.65 38.26 -29.58
C PHE A 28 47.91 38.75 -30.83
N GLY A 29 48.02 37.96 -31.89
CA GLY A 29 47.18 38.05 -33.06
C GLY A 29 45.79 37.45 -32.80
N GLY A 30 44.76 38.13 -33.34
CA GLY A 30 43.52 37.47 -33.75
C GLY A 30 42.41 37.31 -32.70
N VAL A 31 41.96 38.38 -32.03
CA VAL A 31 40.60 38.38 -31.46
C VAL A 31 39.61 38.43 -32.63
N MET A 32 39.07 37.26 -32.99
CA MET A 32 37.98 37.14 -33.95
C MET A 32 36.81 38.01 -33.44
N ARG A 33 36.57 39.19 -34.02
CA ARG A 33 35.44 40.05 -33.66
C ARG A 33 34.15 39.37 -34.11
N ILE A 34 33.60 38.52 -33.24
CA ILE A 34 32.31 37.85 -33.45
C ILE A 34 31.23 38.92 -33.60
N SER A 35 30.51 38.91 -34.73
CA SER A 35 29.37 39.78 -35.00
C SER A 35 28.33 39.71 -33.88
N ILE A 36 27.65 40.82 -33.61
CA ILE A 36 26.53 40.91 -32.63
C ILE A 36 25.51 39.80 -32.87
N PHE A 37 25.29 39.42 -34.13
CA PHE A 37 24.42 38.32 -34.53
C PHE A 37 24.81 36.99 -33.87
N TRP A 38 26.07 36.59 -34.00
CA TRP A 38 26.56 35.31 -33.46
C TRP A 38 26.64 35.30 -31.93
N LYS A 39 26.81 36.48 -31.30
CA LYS A 39 26.73 36.61 -29.84
C LYS A 39 25.31 36.39 -29.32
N LEU A 40 24.31 36.99 -29.96
CA LEU A 40 22.90 36.82 -29.61
C LEU A 40 22.44 35.38 -29.82
N VAL A 41 22.78 34.78 -30.96
CA VAL A 41 22.46 33.36 -31.25
C VAL A 41 23.16 32.44 -30.24
N GLY A 42 24.43 32.68 -29.93
CA GLY A 42 25.16 31.90 -28.92
C GLY A 42 24.53 31.97 -27.53
N MET A 43 24.09 33.15 -27.09
CA MET A 43 23.44 33.34 -25.79
C MET A 43 22.09 32.60 -25.72
N ILE A 44 21.28 32.66 -26.78
CA ILE A 44 19.99 31.97 -26.86
C ILE A 44 20.18 30.44 -26.91
N CYS A 45 21.14 29.95 -27.68
CA CYS A 45 21.45 28.51 -27.69
C CYS A 45 21.92 28.04 -26.32
N MET A 46 22.75 28.83 -25.62
CA MET A 46 23.23 28.50 -24.28
C MET A 46 22.09 28.45 -23.26
N THR A 47 21.14 29.38 -23.29
CA THR A 47 19.99 29.37 -22.37
C THR A 47 19.05 28.20 -22.65
N ILE A 48 18.81 27.87 -23.93
CA ILE A 48 18.01 26.70 -24.32
C ILE A 48 18.65 25.41 -23.80
N VAL A 49 19.97 25.24 -23.95
CA VAL A 49 20.67 24.04 -23.46
C VAL A 49 20.60 23.93 -21.95
N LEU A 50 20.80 25.04 -21.22
CA LEU A 50 20.73 25.05 -19.75
C LEU A 50 19.32 24.73 -19.23
N LEU A 51 18.28 25.33 -19.83
CA LEU A 51 16.89 25.07 -19.44
C LEU A 51 16.47 23.65 -19.79
N SER A 52 16.78 23.18 -21.00
CA SER A 52 16.45 21.83 -21.45
C SER A 52 17.15 20.77 -20.59
N GLY A 53 18.43 20.99 -20.26
CA GLY A 53 19.19 20.11 -19.38
C GLY A 53 18.63 20.08 -17.95
N SER A 54 18.25 21.25 -17.41
CA SER A 54 17.63 21.35 -16.08
C SER A 54 16.28 20.63 -16.01
N ILE A 55 15.41 20.83 -17.01
CA ILE A 55 14.11 20.15 -17.10
C ILE A 55 14.30 18.65 -17.21
N PHE A 56 15.18 18.19 -18.12
CA PHE A 56 15.47 16.77 -18.29
C PHE A 56 15.99 16.14 -17.00
N PHE A 57 16.96 16.78 -16.33
CA PHE A 57 17.53 16.26 -15.09
C PHE A 57 16.50 16.23 -13.96
N THR A 58 15.68 17.27 -13.83
CA THR A 58 14.64 17.37 -12.80
C THR A 58 13.56 16.30 -13.02
N VAL A 59 13.03 16.17 -14.23
CA VAL A 59 12.04 15.15 -14.57
C VAL A 59 12.62 13.76 -14.35
N ASN A 60 13.81 13.48 -14.89
CA ASN A 60 14.44 12.17 -14.74
C ASN A 60 14.69 11.82 -13.27
N HIS A 61 15.16 12.76 -12.45
CA HIS A 61 15.39 12.53 -11.02
C HIS A 61 14.09 12.27 -10.25
N TYR A 62 13.09 13.16 -10.37
CA TYR A 62 11.87 13.04 -9.57
C TYR A 62 10.92 11.93 -10.04
N VAL A 63 10.85 11.67 -11.34
CA VAL A 63 9.98 10.61 -11.89
C VAL A 63 10.58 9.25 -11.60
N VAL A 64 11.85 9.01 -11.96
CA VAL A 64 12.49 7.68 -11.79
C VAL A 64 12.68 7.35 -10.31
N ASP A 65 13.27 8.25 -9.51
CA ASP A 65 13.45 7.98 -8.07
C ASP A 65 12.11 7.91 -7.32
N GLY A 66 11.08 8.62 -7.82
CA GLY A 66 9.72 8.56 -7.29
C GLY A 66 9.09 7.20 -7.49
N PHE A 67 9.10 6.69 -8.72
CA PHE A 67 8.58 5.35 -9.03
C PHE A 67 9.37 4.26 -8.33
N ASP A 68 10.70 4.37 -8.23
CA ASP A 68 11.53 3.39 -7.51
C ASP A 68 11.21 3.32 -6.01
N LYS A 69 10.98 4.47 -5.38
CA LYS A 69 10.56 4.52 -3.96
C LYS A 69 9.18 3.92 -3.77
N GLU A 70 8.22 4.27 -4.62
CA GLU A 70 6.85 3.77 -4.54
C GLU A 70 6.79 2.26 -4.77
N ALA A 71 7.48 1.77 -5.81
CA ALA A 71 7.54 0.35 -6.13
C ALA A 71 8.24 -0.46 -5.03
N SER A 72 9.32 0.07 -4.45
CA SER A 72 9.98 -0.53 -3.28
C SER A 72 9.07 -0.55 -2.03
N GLY A 73 8.22 0.47 -1.85
CA GLY A 73 7.22 0.51 -0.81
C GLY A 73 6.12 -0.54 -1.02
N ALA A 74 5.61 -0.64 -2.24
CA ALA A 74 4.58 -1.61 -2.63
C ALA A 74 5.06 -3.06 -2.45
N ILE A 75 6.26 -3.40 -2.94
CA ILE A 75 6.80 -4.77 -2.81
C ILE A 75 7.04 -5.14 -1.34
N LYS A 76 7.43 -4.17 -0.49
CA LYS A 76 7.56 -4.38 0.96
C LYS A 76 6.22 -4.64 1.62
N ASN A 77 5.17 -3.95 1.21
CA ASN A 77 3.81 -4.20 1.73
C ASN A 77 3.30 -5.57 1.31
N PHE A 78 3.49 -5.96 0.04
CA PHE A 78 3.15 -7.30 -0.43
C PHE A 78 3.92 -8.38 0.33
N GLN A 79 5.23 -8.17 0.58
CA GLN A 79 6.03 -9.10 1.38
C GLN A 79 5.43 -9.29 2.78
N LYS A 80 5.07 -8.20 3.47
CA LYS A 80 4.40 -8.29 4.78
C LYS A 80 3.06 -9.03 4.71
N SER A 81 2.26 -8.78 3.68
CA SER A 81 0.96 -9.46 3.52
C SER A 81 1.13 -10.97 3.33
N VAL A 82 2.09 -11.40 2.52
CA VAL A 82 2.39 -12.83 2.35
C VAL A 82 2.96 -13.43 3.63
N ASP A 83 3.83 -12.70 4.33
CA ASP A 83 4.45 -13.17 5.59
C ASP A 83 3.38 -13.39 6.68
N HIS A 84 2.42 -12.48 6.81
CA HIS A 84 1.28 -12.66 7.70
C HIS A 84 0.43 -13.88 7.34
N GLU A 85 0.16 -14.12 6.04
CA GLU A 85 -0.57 -15.32 5.61
C GLU A 85 0.19 -16.61 5.97
N VAL A 86 1.50 -16.62 5.81
CA VAL A 86 2.33 -17.77 6.21
C VAL A 86 2.25 -17.97 7.72
N GLU A 87 2.25 -16.90 8.52
CA GLU A 87 2.11 -16.98 9.98
C GLU A 87 0.72 -17.51 10.39
N ASP A 88 -0.35 -17.06 9.73
CA ASP A 88 -1.70 -17.58 9.95
C ASP A 88 -1.78 -19.09 9.64
N LEU A 89 -1.13 -19.53 8.57
CA LEU A 89 -1.01 -20.96 8.26
C LEU A 89 -0.21 -21.73 9.32
N ARG A 90 0.83 -21.13 9.90
CA ARG A 90 1.58 -21.76 11.01
C ARG A 90 0.68 -21.97 12.22
N LEU A 91 -0.04 -20.92 12.63
CA LEU A 91 -1.00 -20.99 13.74
C LEU A 91 -2.10 -22.01 13.47
N PHE A 92 -2.64 -22.03 12.26
CA PHE A 92 -3.66 -22.98 11.84
C PHE A 92 -3.17 -24.44 11.92
N LEU A 93 -1.98 -24.72 11.40
CA LEU A 93 -1.37 -26.06 11.48
C LEU A 93 -1.13 -26.49 12.93
N GLN A 94 -0.68 -25.58 13.78
CA GLN A 94 -0.47 -25.85 15.19
C GLN A 94 -1.77 -26.16 15.92
N ALA A 95 -2.82 -25.36 15.69
CA ALA A 95 -4.15 -25.58 16.26
C ALA A 95 -4.75 -26.92 15.79
N GLY A 96 -4.65 -27.23 14.50
CA GLY A 96 -5.10 -28.50 13.93
C GLY A 96 -4.35 -29.69 14.53
N ALA A 97 -3.03 -29.57 14.73
CA ALA A 97 -2.23 -30.61 15.40
C ALA A 97 -2.66 -30.82 16.85
N PHE A 98 -2.86 -29.73 17.58
CA PHE A 98 -3.24 -29.73 18.99
C PHE A 98 -4.62 -30.37 19.20
N LEU A 99 -5.62 -29.99 18.41
CA LEU A 99 -6.98 -30.56 18.50
C LEU A 99 -6.99 -32.09 18.29
N LEU A 100 -6.15 -32.57 17.39
CA LEU A 100 -6.03 -33.99 17.10
C LEU A 100 -5.24 -34.73 18.19
N ALA A 101 -4.23 -34.09 18.79
CA ALA A 101 -3.41 -34.63 19.87
C ALA A 101 -4.16 -34.73 21.20
N GLU A 102 -5.04 -33.76 21.49
CA GLU A 102 -5.87 -33.74 22.71
C GLU A 102 -7.14 -34.59 22.60
N ASN A 103 -7.42 -35.18 21.44
CA ASN A 103 -8.56 -36.08 21.28
C ASN A 103 -8.27 -37.42 21.99
N PRO A 104 -9.06 -37.83 23.02
CA PRO A 104 -8.76 -39.03 23.80
C PRO A 104 -8.76 -40.32 22.97
N ALA A 105 -9.61 -40.41 21.94
CA ALA A 105 -9.66 -41.57 21.05
C ALA A 105 -8.42 -41.66 20.16
N VAL A 106 -7.91 -40.51 19.70
CA VAL A 106 -6.65 -40.46 18.94
C VAL A 106 -5.47 -40.80 19.85
N ALA A 107 -5.39 -40.20 21.04
CA ALA A 107 -4.31 -40.48 21.98
C ALA A 107 -4.22 -41.96 22.37
N LYS A 108 -5.38 -42.59 22.61
CA LYS A 108 -5.47 -44.04 22.84
C LYS A 108 -5.01 -44.85 21.62
N ALA A 109 -5.49 -44.50 20.42
CA ALA A 109 -5.12 -45.19 19.19
C ALA A 109 -3.63 -45.06 18.86
N VAL A 110 -2.98 -43.93 19.20
CA VAL A 110 -1.52 -43.78 19.11
C VAL A 110 -0.81 -44.70 20.09
N ALA A 111 -1.27 -44.78 21.35
CA ALA A 111 -0.68 -45.66 22.35
C ALA A 111 -0.82 -47.16 22.02
N GLU A 112 -1.94 -47.55 21.40
CA GLU A 112 -2.24 -48.92 20.99
C GLU A 112 -1.70 -49.29 19.60
N GLY A 113 -1.22 -48.30 18.83
CA GLY A 113 -0.72 -48.50 17.47
C GLY A 113 -1.80 -48.79 16.42
N ASP A 114 -3.06 -48.34 16.63
CA ASP A 114 -4.16 -48.53 15.68
C ASP A 114 -4.05 -47.59 14.47
N GLY A 115 -3.21 -47.98 13.51
CA GLY A 115 -2.98 -47.23 12.28
C GLY A 115 -4.25 -47.01 11.43
N ALA A 116 -5.25 -47.90 11.50
CA ALA A 116 -6.47 -47.78 10.69
C ALA A 116 -7.36 -46.64 11.19
N PHE A 117 -7.56 -46.55 12.51
CA PHE A 117 -8.28 -45.43 13.12
C PHE A 117 -7.54 -44.11 12.91
N LEU A 118 -6.23 -44.09 13.16
CA LEU A 118 -5.39 -42.90 13.02
C LEU A 118 -5.39 -42.35 11.59
N LYS A 119 -5.36 -43.23 10.58
CA LYS A 119 -5.47 -42.83 9.17
C LYS A 119 -6.81 -42.17 8.86
N LYS A 120 -7.92 -42.66 9.43
CA LYS A 120 -9.25 -42.06 9.26
C LYS A 120 -9.33 -40.69 9.93
N ALA A 121 -8.77 -40.55 11.14
CA ALA A 121 -8.71 -39.27 11.85
C ALA A 121 -7.87 -38.24 11.08
N ALA A 122 -6.71 -38.66 10.57
CA ALA A 122 -5.84 -37.85 9.71
C ALA A 122 -6.55 -37.39 8.42
N LYS A 123 -7.27 -38.28 7.72
CA LYS A 123 -8.06 -37.92 6.53
C LYS A 123 -9.16 -36.92 6.85
N ASN A 124 -9.90 -37.11 7.94
CA ASN A 124 -10.99 -36.21 8.32
C ASN A 124 -10.49 -34.78 8.61
N LEU A 125 -9.29 -34.62 9.19
CA LEU A 125 -8.66 -33.30 9.30
C LEU A 125 -8.37 -32.74 7.92
N MET A 126 -7.74 -33.51 7.03
CA MET A 126 -7.42 -33.05 5.66
C MET A 126 -8.67 -32.65 4.86
N ASP A 127 -9.73 -33.46 4.87
CA ASP A 127 -10.95 -33.23 4.10
C ASP A 127 -11.73 -31.97 4.57
N LYS A 128 -11.54 -31.56 5.83
CA LYS A 128 -12.27 -30.45 6.45
C LYS A 128 -11.40 -29.22 6.70
N SER A 129 -10.16 -29.20 6.22
CA SER A 129 -9.20 -28.12 6.49
C SER A 129 -8.31 -27.84 5.29
N MET A 130 -7.43 -26.83 5.42
CA MET A 130 -6.39 -26.53 4.42
C MET A 130 -5.14 -27.41 4.58
N VAL A 131 -5.18 -28.45 5.43
CA VAL A 131 -4.05 -29.35 5.65
C VAL A 131 -3.95 -30.35 4.51
N GLU A 132 -2.84 -30.31 3.76
CA GLU A 132 -2.63 -31.19 2.61
C GLU A 132 -2.13 -32.58 3.00
N PHE A 133 -1.46 -32.70 4.16
CA PHE A 133 -1.05 -33.99 4.67
C PHE A 133 -0.95 -34.01 6.19
N VAL A 134 -1.22 -35.18 6.76
CA VAL A 134 -1.03 -35.46 8.19
C VAL A 134 -0.20 -36.73 8.35
N THR A 135 0.80 -36.69 9.23
CA THR A 135 1.61 -37.84 9.65
C THR A 135 1.48 -38.03 11.16
N ILE A 136 1.31 -39.26 11.60
CA ILE A 136 1.19 -39.62 13.01
C ILE A 136 2.25 -40.67 13.32
N SER A 137 3.09 -40.42 14.32
CA SER A 137 4.17 -41.33 14.74
C SER A 137 4.07 -41.69 16.22
N ASP A 138 4.68 -42.81 16.59
CA ASP A 138 4.82 -43.23 17.99
C ASP A 138 5.91 -42.45 18.74
N LYS A 139 6.16 -42.84 20.00
CA LYS A 139 7.18 -42.27 20.89
C LYS A 139 8.62 -42.42 20.39
N ASP A 140 8.88 -43.36 19.49
CA ASP A 140 10.20 -43.61 18.90
C ASP A 140 10.32 -42.93 17.51
N GLY A 141 9.29 -42.19 17.11
CA GLY A 141 9.21 -41.48 15.84
C GLY A 141 8.99 -42.40 14.63
N MET A 142 8.45 -43.61 14.84
CA MET A 142 8.02 -44.49 13.75
C MET A 142 6.60 -44.14 13.32
N VAL A 143 6.39 -44.00 12.01
CA VAL A 143 5.08 -43.62 11.46
C VAL A 143 4.06 -44.73 11.66
N LEU A 144 3.00 -44.43 12.40
CA LEU A 144 1.84 -45.30 12.61
C LEU A 144 0.81 -45.13 11.49
N ALA A 145 0.59 -43.89 11.03
CA ALA A 145 -0.38 -43.59 9.98
C ALA A 145 -0.08 -42.28 9.23
N ARG A 146 -0.54 -42.21 7.99
CA ARG A 146 -0.56 -41.00 7.16
C ARG A 146 -1.94 -40.80 6.54
N GLY A 147 -2.47 -39.59 6.56
CA GLY A 147 -3.75 -39.29 5.90
C GLY A 147 -3.66 -39.32 4.36
N HIS A 148 -2.47 -39.05 3.83
CA HIS A 148 -2.17 -38.81 2.42
C HIS A 148 -1.48 -39.99 1.70
N SER A 149 -1.17 -41.09 2.40
CA SER A 149 -0.43 -42.23 1.85
C SER A 149 -0.71 -43.50 2.66
N ASP A 150 -0.49 -44.66 2.03
CA ASP A 150 -0.57 -45.97 2.69
C ASP A 150 0.76 -46.37 3.35
N LYS A 151 1.83 -45.56 3.20
CA LYS A 151 3.15 -45.84 3.76
C LYS A 151 3.16 -45.64 5.28
N ALA A 152 3.58 -46.66 6.02
CA ALA A 152 3.78 -46.67 7.46
C ALA A 152 5.05 -47.46 7.84
N GLY A 153 5.53 -47.31 9.07
CA GLY A 153 6.68 -48.03 9.62
C GLY A 153 8.06 -47.43 9.29
N ASP A 154 8.14 -46.32 8.56
CA ASP A 154 9.37 -45.56 8.39
C ASP A 154 9.57 -44.52 9.50
N SER A 155 10.83 -44.18 9.80
CA SER A 155 11.15 -43.20 10.84
C SER A 155 11.06 -41.76 10.32
N VAL A 156 10.49 -40.88 11.15
CA VAL A 156 10.44 -39.42 10.94
C VAL A 156 11.31 -38.65 11.93
N MET A 157 12.21 -39.34 12.64
CA MET A 157 13.15 -38.74 13.59
C MET A 157 14.19 -37.83 12.93
N ASN A 158 14.23 -37.72 11.61
CA ASN A 158 15.03 -36.71 10.92
C ASN A 158 14.42 -35.30 10.98
N GLN A 159 13.16 -35.16 11.37
CA GLN A 159 12.44 -33.88 11.40
C GLN A 159 12.55 -33.23 12.79
N THR A 160 12.89 -31.94 12.83
CA THR A 160 13.14 -31.21 14.09
C THR A 160 11.87 -31.04 14.91
N ASN A 161 10.74 -30.73 14.25
CA ASN A 161 9.44 -30.57 14.89
C ASN A 161 8.99 -31.85 15.64
N VAL A 162 9.30 -33.04 15.10
CA VAL A 162 9.02 -34.33 15.75
C VAL A 162 9.88 -34.50 17.00
N LYS A 163 11.18 -34.20 16.93
CA LYS A 163 12.08 -34.28 18.09
C LYS A 163 11.64 -33.35 19.23
N LYS A 164 11.25 -32.11 18.90
CA LYS A 164 10.74 -31.14 19.88
C LYS A 164 9.42 -31.59 20.50
N ALA A 165 8.52 -32.13 19.68
CA ALA A 165 7.26 -32.69 20.17
C ALA A 165 7.49 -33.86 21.13
N LEU A 166 8.42 -34.77 20.84
CA LEU A 166 8.78 -35.86 21.77
C LEU A 166 9.40 -35.38 23.08
N GLN A 167 9.96 -34.16 23.10
CA GLN A 167 10.43 -33.47 24.32
C GLN A 167 9.31 -32.69 25.03
N GLY A 168 8.07 -32.73 24.50
CA GLY A 168 6.90 -32.06 25.05
C GLY A 168 6.66 -30.65 24.53
N GLN A 169 7.41 -30.18 23.53
CA GLN A 169 7.29 -28.84 22.95
C GLN A 169 6.60 -28.88 21.59
N SER A 170 5.52 -28.12 21.44
CA SER A 170 4.91 -27.91 20.11
C SER A 170 5.74 -26.92 19.31
N SER A 171 5.92 -27.18 18.02
CA SER A 171 6.67 -26.30 17.13
C SER A 171 6.14 -26.37 15.71
N VAL A 172 6.37 -25.30 14.93
CA VAL A 172 6.06 -25.25 13.51
C VAL A 172 7.30 -24.79 12.77
N GLY A 173 7.56 -25.34 11.60
CA GLY A 173 8.70 -24.94 10.79
C GLY A 173 8.72 -25.61 9.42
N VAL A 174 9.58 -25.13 8.55
CA VAL A 174 9.84 -25.76 7.27
C VAL A 174 10.80 -26.92 7.45
N GLU A 175 10.33 -28.12 7.12
CA GLU A 175 11.09 -29.36 7.33
C GLU A 175 11.01 -30.26 6.09
N PRO A 176 12.12 -30.90 5.69
CA PRO A 176 12.09 -31.91 4.66
C PRO A 176 11.45 -33.20 5.15
N GLY A 177 10.62 -33.84 4.34
CA GLY A 177 10.00 -35.13 4.67
C GLY A 177 10.35 -36.27 3.73
N THR A 178 9.96 -37.47 4.16
CA THR A 178 10.17 -38.72 3.41
C THR A 178 9.17 -38.92 2.27
N ALA A 179 7.99 -38.29 2.33
CA ALA A 179 7.00 -38.27 1.22
C ALA A 179 6.88 -36.89 0.57
N VAL A 180 6.74 -35.85 1.39
CA VAL A 180 6.71 -34.45 0.93
C VAL A 180 8.06 -33.81 1.23
N LYS A 181 8.81 -33.43 0.18
CA LYS A 181 10.23 -33.07 0.30
C LYS A 181 10.48 -31.71 0.93
N PHE A 182 9.56 -30.75 0.80
CA PHE A 182 9.71 -29.42 1.40
C PHE A 182 8.33 -28.90 1.81
N SER A 183 8.13 -28.75 3.12
CA SER A 183 6.79 -28.47 3.63
C SER A 183 6.83 -27.72 4.94
N LEU A 184 5.81 -26.90 5.16
CA LEU A 184 5.54 -26.30 6.45
C LEU A 184 4.80 -27.33 7.31
N ARG A 185 5.36 -27.68 8.47
CA ARG A 185 4.81 -28.71 9.35
C ARG A 185 4.74 -28.25 10.79
N ALA A 186 3.62 -28.50 11.44
CA ALA A 186 3.51 -28.43 12.88
C ALA A 186 3.86 -29.79 13.50
N GLY A 187 4.48 -29.83 14.66
CA GLY A 187 4.68 -31.03 15.47
C GLY A 187 4.08 -30.81 16.85
N CYS A 188 3.15 -31.68 17.25
CA CYS A 188 2.49 -31.60 18.55
C CYS A 188 2.59 -32.94 19.30
N PRO A 189 3.00 -32.96 20.58
CA PRO A 189 3.03 -34.18 21.38
C PRO A 189 1.63 -34.74 21.62
N VAL A 190 1.48 -36.04 21.44
CA VAL A 190 0.29 -36.78 21.85
C VAL A 190 0.52 -37.33 23.26
N ARG A 191 -0.37 -36.99 24.19
CA ARG A 191 -0.28 -37.44 25.58
C ARG A 191 -1.39 -38.44 25.89
N TYR A 192 -1.03 -39.57 26.45
CA TYR A 192 -1.97 -40.57 26.95
C TYR A 192 -1.52 -41.00 28.36
N GLU A 193 -2.42 -40.94 29.33
CA GLU A 193 -2.13 -41.20 30.76
C GLU A 193 -0.91 -40.41 31.30
N GLY A 194 -0.79 -39.14 30.88
CA GLY A 194 0.28 -38.23 31.32
C GLY A 194 1.66 -38.45 30.65
N LYS A 195 1.80 -39.47 29.79
CA LYS A 195 3.04 -39.77 29.06
C LYS A 195 2.91 -39.37 27.58
N ILE A 196 4.02 -38.94 26.98
CA ILE A 196 4.09 -38.72 25.53
C ILE A 196 4.14 -40.07 24.85
N VAL A 197 3.10 -40.40 24.08
CA VAL A 197 2.95 -41.68 23.37
C VAL A 197 3.21 -41.56 21.87
N GLY A 198 3.29 -40.33 21.35
CA GLY A 198 3.61 -40.08 19.94
C GLY A 198 3.55 -38.61 19.56
N VAL A 199 3.54 -38.37 18.25
CA VAL A 199 3.53 -37.02 17.66
C VAL A 199 2.53 -36.96 16.52
N ILE A 200 1.77 -35.87 16.44
CA ILE A 200 0.94 -35.54 15.29
C ILE A 200 1.58 -34.39 14.52
N THR A 201 1.67 -34.58 13.21
CA THR A 201 2.38 -33.70 12.29
C THR A 201 1.54 -33.38 11.05
N PRO A 202 0.63 -32.38 11.13
CA PRO A 202 -0.02 -31.84 9.95
C PRO A 202 0.94 -30.91 9.20
N GLY A 203 0.75 -30.79 7.89
CA GLY A 203 1.51 -29.86 7.08
C GLY A 203 0.91 -29.55 5.72
N ILE A 204 1.54 -28.60 5.06
CA ILE A 204 1.22 -28.11 3.71
C ILE A 204 2.45 -28.28 2.83
N ASP A 205 2.27 -28.79 1.62
CA ASP A 205 3.35 -28.96 0.65
C ASP A 205 3.72 -27.60 0.04
N LEU A 206 4.88 -27.08 0.43
CA LEU A 206 5.43 -25.84 -0.13
C LEU A 206 6.03 -26.07 -1.53
N GLY A 207 6.21 -27.32 -1.94
CA GLY A 207 6.58 -27.69 -3.31
C GLY A 207 5.39 -27.71 -4.28
N SER A 208 4.15 -27.71 -3.77
CA SER A 208 2.97 -27.64 -4.61
C SER A 208 2.88 -26.31 -5.36
N HIS A 209 2.34 -26.33 -6.58
CA HIS A 209 2.03 -25.11 -7.33
C HIS A 209 0.76 -24.41 -6.81
N SER A 210 -0.12 -25.11 -6.10
CA SER A 210 -1.36 -24.54 -5.54
C SER A 210 -1.07 -23.34 -4.64
N PHE A 211 -0.03 -23.45 -3.80
CA PHE A 211 0.34 -22.42 -2.84
C PHE A 211 0.75 -21.11 -3.53
N VAL A 212 1.73 -21.17 -4.44
CA VAL A 212 2.22 -19.99 -5.16
C VAL A 212 1.16 -19.40 -6.10
N ASP A 213 0.29 -20.24 -6.66
CA ASP A 213 -0.80 -19.80 -7.55
C ASP A 213 -1.90 -19.05 -6.79
N ASN A 214 -2.21 -19.47 -5.56
CA ASN A 214 -3.17 -18.78 -4.70
C ASN A 214 -2.65 -17.38 -4.32
N ILE A 215 -1.37 -17.25 -3.99
CA ILE A 215 -0.72 -15.96 -3.73
C ILE A 215 -0.81 -15.06 -4.97
N LYS A 216 -0.44 -15.58 -6.14
CA LYS A 216 -0.52 -14.82 -7.41
C LYS A 216 -1.95 -14.36 -7.73
N LYS A 217 -2.95 -15.22 -7.56
CA LYS A 217 -4.36 -14.87 -7.78
C LYS A 217 -4.86 -13.73 -6.88
N ARG A 218 -4.36 -13.67 -5.64
CA ARG A 218 -4.87 -12.71 -4.64
C ARG A 218 -4.11 -11.39 -4.63
N ILE A 219 -2.79 -11.43 -4.81
CA ILE A 219 -1.91 -10.26 -4.67
C ILE A 219 -1.47 -9.72 -6.04
N GLY A 220 -1.55 -10.52 -7.10
CA GLY A 220 -1.19 -10.11 -8.46
C GLY A 220 0.31 -10.08 -8.74
N VAL A 221 1.15 -10.59 -7.83
CA VAL A 221 2.61 -10.67 -8.00
C VAL A 221 3.06 -12.09 -8.32
N GLU A 222 4.19 -12.22 -9.01
CA GLU A 222 4.84 -13.51 -9.18
C GLU A 222 5.34 -14.01 -7.82
N CYS A 223 5.22 -15.31 -7.55
CA CYS A 223 5.64 -15.94 -6.30
C CYS A 223 6.52 -17.15 -6.60
N THR A 224 7.53 -17.37 -5.77
CA THR A 224 8.42 -18.54 -5.85
C THR A 224 8.85 -18.99 -4.46
N ILE A 225 8.93 -20.29 -4.27
CA ILE A 225 9.52 -20.93 -3.10
C ILE A 225 10.83 -21.57 -3.55
N PHE A 226 11.90 -21.26 -2.83
CA PHE A 226 13.21 -21.88 -3.00
C PHE A 226 13.50 -22.82 -1.85
N GLU A 227 14.00 -24.02 -2.17
CA GLU A 227 14.73 -24.86 -1.24
C GLU A 227 16.20 -24.47 -1.33
N MET A 228 16.74 -23.89 -0.25
CA MET A 228 18.02 -23.19 -0.27
C MET A 228 18.09 -22.18 -1.43
N ASP A 229 18.96 -22.41 -2.42
CA ASP A 229 19.15 -21.58 -3.61
C ASP A 229 18.36 -22.07 -4.83
N THR A 230 17.63 -23.19 -4.74
CA THR A 230 17.04 -23.85 -5.90
C THR A 230 15.52 -23.66 -5.93
N ARG A 231 14.97 -23.22 -7.06
CA ARG A 231 13.53 -23.00 -7.25
C ARG A 231 12.77 -24.31 -7.14
N LEU A 232 11.88 -24.41 -6.17
CA LEU A 232 11.04 -25.58 -5.95
C LEU A 232 9.65 -25.43 -6.59
N SER A 233 9.01 -24.28 -6.37
CA SER A 233 7.68 -23.97 -6.93
C SER A 233 7.66 -22.50 -7.35
N THR A 234 7.14 -22.19 -8.54
CA THR A 234 7.17 -20.82 -9.07
C THR A 234 5.98 -20.56 -9.97
N THR A 235 5.46 -19.34 -9.94
CA THR A 235 4.47 -18.84 -10.92
C THR A 235 5.11 -18.27 -12.18
N ILE A 236 6.45 -18.12 -12.19
CA ILE A 236 7.19 -17.63 -13.35
C ILE A 236 7.25 -18.73 -14.40
N VAL A 237 6.78 -18.39 -15.60
CA VAL A 237 6.68 -19.30 -16.75
C VAL A 237 7.58 -18.78 -17.88
N ARG A 238 8.34 -19.68 -18.50
CA ARG A 238 9.12 -19.44 -19.71
C ARG A 238 8.75 -20.48 -20.75
N ASP A 239 8.45 -20.06 -21.97
CA ASP A 239 8.09 -20.96 -23.08
C ASP A 239 6.95 -21.94 -22.72
N GLY A 240 5.97 -21.46 -21.95
CA GLY A 240 4.81 -22.24 -21.49
C GLY A 240 5.10 -23.22 -20.34
N LYS A 241 6.32 -23.27 -19.79
CA LYS A 241 6.70 -24.14 -18.66
C LYS A 241 7.17 -23.33 -17.44
N ARG A 242 6.80 -23.78 -16.24
CA ARG A 242 7.28 -23.21 -14.98
C ARG A 242 8.78 -23.44 -14.83
N VAL A 243 9.46 -22.43 -14.32
CA VAL A 243 10.93 -22.38 -14.27
C VAL A 243 11.43 -23.00 -12.95
N VAL A 244 11.10 -24.27 -12.75
CA VAL A 244 11.47 -25.04 -11.56
C VAL A 244 12.88 -25.64 -11.74
N GLY A 245 13.63 -25.78 -10.65
CA GLY A 245 14.95 -26.42 -10.63
C GLY A 245 16.12 -25.49 -10.99
N THR A 246 15.86 -24.24 -11.36
CA THR A 246 16.93 -23.26 -11.56
C THR A 246 17.45 -22.72 -10.24
N LYS A 247 18.73 -22.33 -10.21
CA LYS A 247 19.39 -21.77 -9.03
C LYS A 247 19.30 -20.24 -9.00
N MET A 248 19.33 -19.69 -7.79
CA MET A 248 19.51 -18.26 -7.55
C MET A 248 20.90 -17.84 -8.03
N ASP A 249 20.93 -16.83 -8.90
CA ASP A 249 22.12 -16.29 -9.53
C ASP A 249 22.63 -15.02 -8.84
N ASN A 250 21.80 -14.35 -8.03
CA ASN A 250 22.20 -13.16 -7.29
C ASN A 250 22.92 -13.51 -5.95
N PRO A 251 24.25 -13.29 -5.84
CA PRO A 251 25.00 -13.64 -4.63
C PRO A 251 24.59 -12.83 -3.40
N LYS A 252 24.11 -11.59 -3.58
CA LYS A 252 23.64 -10.74 -2.46
C LYS A 252 22.37 -11.28 -1.83
N VAL A 253 21.50 -11.92 -2.62
CA VAL A 253 20.29 -12.59 -2.12
C VAL A 253 20.69 -13.78 -1.26
N ILE A 254 21.62 -14.62 -1.75
CA ILE A 254 22.11 -15.79 -1.02
C ILE A 254 22.76 -15.35 0.31
N GLU A 255 23.64 -14.35 0.29
CA GLU A 255 24.29 -13.84 1.50
C GLU A 255 23.26 -13.25 2.49
N THR A 256 22.39 -12.35 2.04
CA THR A 256 21.46 -11.64 2.95
C THR A 256 20.36 -12.56 3.48
N VAL A 257 19.78 -13.39 2.63
CA VAL A 257 18.58 -14.17 2.98
C VAL A 257 18.95 -15.54 3.56
N LEU A 258 19.87 -16.28 2.91
CA LEU A 258 20.20 -17.63 3.34
C LEU A 258 21.28 -17.66 4.43
N GLN A 259 22.23 -16.72 4.45
CA GLN A 259 23.30 -16.71 5.46
C GLN A 259 23.00 -15.78 6.65
N LYS A 260 22.49 -14.56 6.39
CA LYS A 260 22.15 -13.59 7.45
C LYS A 260 20.71 -13.70 7.96
N SER A 261 19.85 -14.48 7.29
CA SER A 261 18.44 -14.65 7.64
C SER A 261 17.67 -13.32 7.73
N GLN A 262 17.91 -12.42 6.77
CA GLN A 262 17.25 -11.11 6.67
C GLN A 262 16.50 -10.97 5.34
N PRO A 263 15.40 -10.19 5.29
CA PRO A 263 14.74 -9.87 4.04
C PRO A 263 15.65 -9.02 3.14
N PHE A 264 15.58 -9.26 1.84
CA PHE A 264 16.31 -8.53 0.81
C PHE A 264 15.34 -8.04 -0.27
N ILE A 265 15.22 -6.71 -0.40
CA ILE A 265 14.39 -6.06 -1.40
C ILE A 265 15.30 -5.38 -2.41
N SER A 266 15.11 -5.69 -3.70
CA SER A 266 15.93 -5.13 -4.77
C SER A 266 15.27 -5.29 -6.13
N ARG A 267 15.78 -4.55 -7.12
CA ARG A 267 15.47 -4.76 -8.52
C ARG A 267 16.31 -5.92 -9.05
N ASN A 268 15.66 -6.88 -9.72
CA ASN A 268 16.34 -8.01 -10.32
C ASN A 268 15.79 -8.29 -11.71
N ILE A 269 16.69 -8.68 -12.62
CA ILE A 269 16.32 -9.14 -13.95
C ILE A 269 16.09 -10.64 -13.87
N ILE A 270 14.86 -11.07 -14.16
CA ILE A 270 14.49 -12.48 -14.16
C ILE A 270 14.07 -12.83 -15.57
N LEU A 271 14.87 -13.69 -16.22
CA LEU A 271 14.63 -14.14 -17.60
C LEU A 271 14.52 -13.01 -18.63
N GLY A 272 15.28 -11.93 -18.43
CA GLY A 272 15.33 -10.79 -19.34
C GLY A 272 14.20 -9.77 -19.14
N ARG A 273 13.44 -9.86 -18.04
CA ARG A 273 12.50 -8.83 -17.61
C ARG A 273 12.88 -8.29 -16.24
N ASP A 274 12.66 -7.01 -16.03
CA ASP A 274 12.89 -6.33 -14.76
C ASP A 274 11.74 -6.57 -13.78
N TYR A 275 12.10 -6.92 -12.56
CA TYR A 275 11.17 -7.10 -11.45
C TYR A 275 11.62 -6.30 -10.24
N ASP A 276 10.65 -5.72 -9.54
CA ASP A 276 10.82 -5.36 -8.14
C ASP A 276 10.58 -6.59 -7.29
N THR A 277 11.58 -6.98 -6.51
CA THR A 277 11.60 -8.28 -5.86
C THR A 277 11.83 -8.16 -4.37
N ALA A 278 11.17 -9.03 -3.63
CA ALA A 278 11.43 -9.24 -2.22
C ALA A 278 11.73 -10.72 -1.97
N TYR A 279 12.81 -10.97 -1.23
CA TYR A 279 13.23 -12.28 -0.77
C TYR A 279 13.31 -12.29 0.75
N TRP A 280 12.85 -13.35 1.40
CA TRP A 280 12.96 -13.47 2.87
C TRP A 280 13.04 -14.95 3.30
N PRO A 281 13.66 -15.23 4.46
CA PRO A 281 14.03 -16.60 4.81
C PRO A 281 12.82 -17.45 5.21
N LEU A 282 12.84 -18.70 4.78
CA LEU A 282 11.99 -19.76 5.31
C LEU A 282 12.73 -20.49 6.43
N ILE A 283 12.20 -20.42 7.64
CA ILE A 283 12.83 -20.97 8.85
C ILE A 283 12.23 -22.31 9.27
N ASP A 284 13.12 -23.20 9.69
CA ASP A 284 12.76 -24.46 10.35
C ASP A 284 12.33 -24.25 11.81
N ALA A 285 12.00 -25.33 12.51
CA ALA A 285 11.57 -25.25 13.91
C ALA A 285 12.70 -24.81 14.86
N ASP A 286 13.98 -24.88 14.44
CA ASP A 286 15.17 -24.41 15.19
C ASP A 286 15.57 -22.97 14.85
N GLY A 287 14.82 -22.29 13.97
CA GLY A 287 15.14 -20.94 13.51
C GLY A 287 16.26 -20.89 12.47
N LYS A 288 16.63 -22.02 11.85
CA LYS A 288 17.61 -22.06 10.77
C LYS A 288 16.91 -21.90 9.42
N THR A 289 17.55 -21.15 8.53
CA THR A 289 17.06 -20.95 7.16
C THR A 289 17.18 -22.25 6.36
N LYS A 290 16.07 -22.70 5.77
CA LYS A 290 16.00 -23.88 4.86
C LYS A 290 15.70 -23.51 3.42
N GLY A 291 15.35 -22.26 3.19
CA GLY A 291 14.99 -21.76 1.89
C GLY A 291 14.62 -20.30 1.97
N MET A 292 13.98 -19.82 0.92
CA MET A 292 13.53 -18.44 0.86
C MET A 292 12.23 -18.34 0.08
N PHE A 293 11.39 -17.42 0.53
CA PHE A 293 10.28 -16.91 -0.26
C PHE A 293 10.77 -15.85 -1.23
N PHE A 294 10.06 -15.76 -2.34
CA PHE A 294 10.23 -14.72 -3.34
C PHE A 294 8.87 -14.22 -3.78
N ILE A 295 8.75 -12.91 -3.89
CA ILE A 295 7.75 -12.27 -4.74
C ILE A 295 8.42 -11.30 -5.73
N GLY A 296 7.82 -11.15 -6.90
CA GLY A 296 8.27 -10.24 -7.94
C GLY A 296 7.09 -9.54 -8.62
N ALA A 297 7.11 -8.21 -8.65
CA ALA A 297 6.20 -7.41 -9.46
C ALA A 297 6.89 -7.06 -10.80
N ASP A 298 6.22 -7.36 -11.91
CA ASP A 298 6.74 -7.07 -13.26
C ASP A 298 6.77 -5.55 -13.48
N ARG A 299 7.95 -5.01 -13.81
CA ARG A 299 8.14 -3.58 -14.02
C ARG A 299 7.81 -3.11 -15.43
N THR A 300 7.46 -4.00 -16.36
CA THR A 300 7.23 -3.64 -17.77
C THR A 300 6.25 -2.47 -17.92
N LEU A 301 5.17 -2.43 -17.12
CA LEU A 301 4.21 -1.33 -17.16
C LEU A 301 4.84 0.00 -16.68
N ILE A 302 5.58 -0.03 -15.58
CA ILE A 302 6.26 1.15 -15.01
C ILE A 302 7.32 1.65 -15.98
N GLU A 303 8.13 0.75 -16.54
CA GLU A 303 9.19 1.09 -17.50
C GLU A 303 8.62 1.67 -18.81
N ASN A 304 7.50 1.15 -19.30
CA ASN A 304 6.82 1.72 -20.46
C ASN A 304 6.32 3.14 -20.15
N VAL A 305 5.72 3.35 -18.98
CA VAL A 305 5.26 4.68 -18.54
C VAL A 305 6.44 5.64 -18.35
N GLU A 306 7.53 5.19 -17.72
CA GLU A 306 8.77 5.97 -17.58
C GLU A 306 9.31 6.38 -18.97
N SER A 307 9.38 5.43 -19.90
CA SER A 307 9.85 5.68 -21.27
C SER A 307 8.94 6.63 -22.03
N GLU A 308 7.62 6.48 -21.92
CA GLU A 308 6.64 7.40 -22.53
C GLU A 308 6.76 8.80 -21.97
N ILE A 309 6.90 8.97 -20.65
CA ILE A 309 7.09 10.27 -20.01
C ILE A 309 8.39 10.92 -20.51
N VAL A 310 9.50 10.17 -20.53
CA VAL A 310 10.79 10.68 -21.01
C VAL A 310 10.70 11.10 -22.48
N MET A 311 10.09 10.27 -23.34
CA MET A 311 9.90 10.59 -24.76
C MET A 311 8.98 11.79 -24.96
N ALA A 312 7.87 11.90 -24.23
CA ALA A 312 6.98 13.05 -24.30
C ALA A 312 7.71 14.35 -23.91
N VAL A 313 8.48 14.33 -22.82
CA VAL A 313 9.26 15.48 -22.37
C VAL A 313 10.34 15.86 -23.38
N LEU A 314 11.05 14.89 -23.96
CA LEU A 314 12.03 15.13 -25.03
C LEU A 314 11.37 15.75 -26.27
N THR A 315 10.19 15.27 -26.65
CA THR A 315 9.47 15.76 -27.84
C THR A 315 8.97 17.19 -27.65
N VAL A 316 8.37 17.49 -26.49
CA VAL A 316 7.92 18.86 -26.14
C VAL A 316 9.11 19.81 -26.01
N THR A 317 10.16 19.42 -25.29
CA THR A 317 11.36 20.24 -25.08
C THR A 317 12.07 20.50 -26.41
N GLY A 318 12.18 19.48 -27.26
CA GLY A 318 12.73 19.60 -28.62
C GLY A 318 11.90 20.53 -29.50
N GLY A 319 10.57 20.40 -29.48
CA GLY A 319 9.67 21.29 -30.23
C GLY A 319 9.80 22.75 -29.80
N VAL A 320 9.80 23.01 -28.49
CA VAL A 320 10.00 24.36 -27.93
C VAL A 320 11.38 24.91 -28.28
N ALA A 321 12.44 24.08 -28.20
CA ALA A 321 13.79 24.48 -28.57
C ALA A 321 13.89 24.89 -30.05
N VAL A 322 13.27 24.13 -30.97
CA VAL A 322 13.24 24.47 -32.39
C VAL A 322 12.53 25.80 -32.63
N ILE A 323 11.36 26.01 -32.00
CA ILE A 323 10.62 27.28 -32.10
C ILE A 323 11.46 28.44 -31.56
N MET A 324 12.12 28.27 -30.41
CA MET A 324 13.00 29.27 -29.79
C MET A 324 14.24 29.57 -30.64
N ILE A 325 14.82 28.59 -31.31
CA ILE A 325 15.94 28.79 -32.25
C ILE A 325 15.47 29.57 -33.48
N ILE A 326 14.32 29.22 -34.07
CA ILE A 326 13.76 29.94 -35.23
C ILE A 326 13.43 31.39 -34.85
N ALA A 327 12.73 31.60 -33.74
CA ALA A 327 12.41 32.92 -33.22
C ALA A 327 13.68 33.71 -32.88
N GLY A 328 14.68 33.07 -32.26
CA GLY A 328 15.96 33.66 -31.91
C GLY A 328 16.79 34.08 -33.13
N ILE A 329 16.83 33.27 -34.19
CA ILE A 329 17.49 33.62 -35.46
C ILE A 329 16.77 34.79 -36.13
N PHE A 330 15.43 34.78 -36.13
CA PHE A 330 14.62 35.86 -36.68
C PHE A 330 14.88 37.18 -35.93
N PHE A 331 14.85 37.15 -34.60
CA PHE A 331 15.14 38.28 -33.73
C PHE A 331 16.58 38.80 -33.89
N ALA A 332 17.58 37.90 -33.87
CA ALA A 332 18.98 38.27 -34.06
C ALA A 332 19.23 38.91 -35.44
N ARG A 333 18.55 38.45 -36.50
CA ARG A 333 18.60 39.06 -37.84
C ARG A 333 17.89 40.42 -37.89
N SER A 334 16.72 40.52 -37.26
CA SER A 334 15.93 41.75 -37.15
C SER A 334 16.74 42.88 -36.49
N LEU A 335 17.57 42.56 -35.50
CA LEU A 335 18.36 43.54 -34.78
C LEU A 335 19.72 43.82 -35.45
N SER A 336 20.47 42.78 -35.83
CA SER A 336 21.88 42.92 -36.22
C SER A 336 22.07 43.53 -37.62
N ARG A 337 21.17 43.26 -38.57
CA ARG A 337 21.31 43.75 -39.96
C ARG A 337 21.11 45.28 -40.06
N PRO A 338 20.04 45.87 -39.51
CA PRO A 338 19.86 47.33 -39.55
C PRO A 338 20.95 48.09 -38.80
N LEU A 339 21.38 47.57 -37.64
CA LEU A 339 22.45 48.19 -36.85
C LEU A 339 23.79 48.21 -37.61
N SER A 340 24.17 47.09 -38.25
CA SER A 340 25.38 47.03 -39.06
C SER A 340 25.35 48.00 -40.27
N ARG A 341 24.19 48.20 -40.89
CA ARG A 341 24.04 49.17 -42.00
C ARG A 341 24.13 50.61 -41.51
N ALA A 342 23.50 50.92 -40.38
CA ALA A 342 23.59 52.24 -39.76
C ALA A 342 25.05 52.57 -39.35
N THR A 343 25.77 51.59 -38.79
CA THR A 343 27.20 51.76 -38.46
C THR A 343 28.05 51.95 -39.72
N ALA A 344 27.86 51.16 -40.77
CA ALA A 344 28.60 51.30 -42.03
C ALA A 344 28.35 52.68 -42.69
N PHE A 345 27.11 53.14 -42.71
CA PHE A 345 26.75 54.46 -43.21
C PHE A 345 27.41 55.59 -42.41
N ALA A 346 27.38 55.51 -41.07
CA ALA A 346 28.04 56.50 -40.21
C ALA A 346 29.56 56.57 -40.47
N VAL A 347 30.21 55.42 -40.72
CA VAL A 347 31.62 55.37 -41.11
C VAL A 347 31.83 56.03 -42.48
N SER A 348 31.02 55.71 -43.50
CA SER A 348 31.14 56.32 -44.85
C SER A 348 31.02 57.85 -44.84
N VAL A 349 30.09 58.38 -44.02
CA VAL A 349 29.86 59.82 -43.87
C VAL A 349 31.04 60.46 -43.16
N SER A 350 31.64 59.78 -42.16
CA SER A 350 32.85 60.26 -41.47
C SER A 350 34.10 60.29 -42.35
N GLU A 351 34.14 59.45 -43.40
CA GLU A 351 35.22 59.40 -44.39
C GLU A 351 35.01 60.41 -45.54
N GLY A 352 33.98 61.26 -45.46
CA GLY A 352 33.73 62.35 -46.42
C GLY A 352 32.86 61.98 -47.62
N ASN A 353 32.31 60.76 -47.66
CA ASN A 353 31.41 60.33 -48.73
C ASN A 353 29.96 60.75 -48.43
N LEU A 354 29.57 61.95 -48.87
CA LEU A 354 28.21 62.49 -48.65
C LEU A 354 27.17 61.97 -49.67
N GLY A 355 27.56 61.09 -50.60
CA GLY A 355 26.68 60.56 -51.65
C GLY A 355 25.90 59.31 -51.27
N GLU A 356 26.23 58.67 -50.15
CA GLU A 356 25.62 57.41 -49.72
C GLU A 356 24.22 57.63 -49.11
N SER A 357 23.33 56.65 -49.24
CA SER A 357 21.96 56.70 -48.70
C SER A 357 21.68 55.55 -47.75
N LEU A 358 21.28 55.86 -46.51
CA LEU A 358 20.87 54.86 -45.52
C LEU A 358 19.41 54.43 -45.72
N GLU A 359 19.20 53.25 -46.30
CA GLU A 359 17.87 52.64 -46.41
C GLU A 359 17.59 51.66 -45.26
N VAL A 360 17.14 52.22 -44.14
CA VAL A 360 16.57 51.47 -43.00
C VAL A 360 15.16 52.01 -42.74
N LYS A 361 14.15 51.13 -42.77
CA LYS A 361 12.71 51.48 -42.68
C LYS A 361 12.04 50.95 -41.41
N ASN A 362 12.83 50.63 -40.38
CA ASN A 362 12.31 50.19 -39.09
C ASN A 362 11.49 51.31 -38.43
N LYS A 363 10.45 50.95 -37.65
CA LYS A 363 9.61 51.89 -36.88
C LYS A 363 9.97 51.93 -35.39
N ASP A 364 11.12 51.36 -35.03
CA ASP A 364 11.64 51.21 -33.67
C ASP A 364 12.80 52.20 -33.41
N GLU A 365 13.51 52.03 -32.31
CA GLU A 365 14.69 52.83 -31.93
C GLU A 365 15.80 52.79 -33.00
N ILE A 366 15.90 51.73 -33.81
CA ILE A 366 16.85 51.68 -34.93
C ILE A 366 16.37 52.54 -36.10
N GLY A 367 15.06 52.62 -36.32
CA GLY A 367 14.45 53.58 -37.23
C GLY A 367 14.76 55.03 -36.83
N ILE A 368 14.59 55.35 -35.55
CA ILE A 368 14.92 56.67 -34.98
C ILE A 368 16.42 56.98 -35.15
N LEU A 369 17.30 56.00 -34.90
CA LEU A 369 18.74 56.16 -35.12
C LEU A 369 19.08 56.40 -36.60
N ALA A 370 18.43 55.67 -37.52
CA ALA A 370 18.61 55.87 -38.95
C ALA A 370 18.11 57.24 -39.42
N ASP A 371 16.98 57.71 -38.89
CA ASP A 371 16.45 59.06 -39.14
C ASP A 371 17.37 60.16 -38.60
N ALA A 372 17.93 59.96 -37.41
CA ALA A 372 18.89 60.89 -36.83
C ALA A 372 20.17 60.97 -37.69
N LEU A 373 20.69 59.84 -38.17
CA LEU A 373 21.84 59.79 -39.08
C LEU A 373 21.52 60.43 -40.46
N ARG A 374 20.29 60.26 -40.99
CA ARG A 374 19.83 60.95 -42.21
C ARG A 374 19.77 62.46 -42.03
N LYS A 375 19.11 62.93 -40.98
CA LYS A 375 19.02 64.37 -40.65
C LYS A 375 20.39 64.99 -40.42
N MET A 376 21.33 64.27 -39.81
CA MET A 376 22.71 64.71 -39.65
C MET A 376 23.40 64.94 -41.01
N LEU A 377 23.24 64.01 -41.97
CA LEU A 377 23.78 64.15 -43.33
C LEU A 377 23.11 65.29 -44.11
N GLU A 378 21.78 65.44 -44.01
CA GLU A 378 21.03 66.54 -44.63
C GLU A 378 21.47 67.89 -44.08
N ASN A 379 21.63 68.02 -42.77
CA ASN A 379 22.13 69.24 -42.14
C ASN A 379 23.58 69.54 -42.55
N LEU A 380 24.43 68.53 -42.70
CA LEU A 380 25.78 68.70 -43.25
C LEU A 380 25.74 69.23 -44.69
N LYS A 381 24.86 68.69 -45.56
CA LYS A 381 24.67 69.17 -46.95
C LYS A 381 24.08 70.58 -47.02
N ALA A 382 23.07 70.87 -46.20
CA ALA A 382 22.39 72.17 -46.16
C ALA A 382 23.32 73.28 -45.65
N LYS A 383 24.13 73.03 -44.61
CA LYS A 383 25.13 73.97 -44.11
C LYS A 383 26.25 74.28 -45.13
N ILE A 384 26.55 73.35 -46.03
CA ILE A 384 27.53 73.54 -47.11
C ILE A 384 26.94 74.37 -48.27
N LEU A 385 25.63 74.27 -48.55
CA LEU A 385 24.93 75.03 -49.60
C LEU A 385 24.41 76.41 -49.15
N GLU A 386 24.13 76.62 -47.86
CA GLU A 386 23.65 77.91 -47.32
C GLU A 386 24.76 79.00 -47.25
N SER A 387 26.04 78.62 -47.44
CA SER A 387 27.16 79.57 -47.47
C SER A 387 27.31 80.35 -48.78
N ASP A 388 26.53 80.05 -49.83
CA ASP A 388 26.71 80.60 -51.19
C ASP A 388 25.53 81.47 -51.70
N GLN A 389 24.36 81.45 -51.04
CA GLN A 389 23.13 82.04 -51.60
C GLN A 389 22.35 82.97 -50.65
N LYS A 390 23.06 83.84 -49.93
CA LYS A 390 22.46 84.99 -49.21
C LYS A 390 22.87 86.36 -49.75
N SER A 391 23.14 86.46 -51.06
CA SER A 391 23.67 87.70 -51.67
C SER A 391 22.73 88.50 -52.59
N LYS A 392 21.64 87.99 -53.18
CA LYS A 392 20.84 88.83 -54.12
C LYS A 392 19.35 88.51 -54.16
N GLN A 393 18.60 89.42 -53.51
CA GLN A 393 17.32 90.02 -53.94
C GLN A 393 16.13 89.11 -54.29
N ALA A 394 15.01 89.34 -53.60
CA ALA A 394 13.76 89.74 -54.25
C ALA A 394 12.67 90.04 -53.21
N GLU A 395 12.60 91.30 -52.76
CA GLU A 395 11.33 91.94 -52.41
C GLU A 395 10.84 92.73 -53.63
N ALA A 396 9.54 92.64 -53.88
CA ALA A 396 8.69 93.49 -54.74
C ALA A 396 8.80 93.33 -56.28
N GLU A 397 7.71 93.25 -57.06
CA GLU A 397 6.29 93.04 -56.77
C GLU A 397 5.51 92.91 -58.10
N ALA A 398 4.29 92.40 -57.99
CA ALA A 398 3.11 92.92 -58.67
C ALA A 398 3.13 93.04 -60.21
N ALA A 399 2.93 91.91 -60.88
CA ALA A 399 2.04 91.85 -62.06
C ALA A 399 1.77 90.39 -62.47
N LYS A 400 0.69 89.75 -61.98
CA LYS A 400 0.10 88.57 -62.65
C LYS A 400 -1.32 88.19 -62.20
N SER A 401 -2.23 89.15 -62.06
CA SER A 401 -3.68 88.89 -61.90
C SER A 401 -4.38 88.41 -63.19
N GLN A 402 -3.68 87.68 -64.06
CA GLN A 402 -4.28 87.02 -65.22
C GLN A 402 -3.90 85.53 -65.34
N LYS A 403 -3.00 85.04 -64.46
CA LYS A 403 -2.67 83.61 -64.32
C LYS A 403 -3.71 82.80 -63.52
N ALA A 404 -4.55 83.47 -62.73
CA ALA A 404 -5.48 82.83 -61.81
C ALA A 404 -6.63 82.04 -62.48
N SER A 405 -6.96 82.31 -63.75
CA SER A 405 -8.06 81.62 -64.45
C SER A 405 -7.63 80.31 -65.14
N GLU A 406 -6.37 80.22 -65.57
CA GLU A 406 -5.77 78.95 -66.06
C GLU A 406 -5.40 78.03 -64.89
N GLU A 407 -4.90 78.58 -63.78
CA GLU A 407 -4.65 77.84 -62.54
C GLU A 407 -5.95 77.29 -61.92
N ALA A 408 -7.09 77.99 -62.04
CA ALA A 408 -8.38 77.50 -61.56
C ALA A 408 -8.93 76.29 -62.36
N ASN A 409 -8.74 76.27 -63.68
CA ASN A 409 -9.16 75.13 -64.52
C ASN A 409 -8.20 73.93 -64.40
N ALA A 410 -6.91 74.17 -64.18
CA ALA A 410 -5.95 73.15 -63.83
C ALA A 410 -6.25 72.56 -62.43
N ALA A 411 -6.51 73.42 -61.44
CA ALA A 411 -6.90 73.00 -60.08
C ALA A 411 -8.23 72.23 -60.06
N LYS A 412 -9.21 72.59 -60.90
CA LYS A 412 -10.47 71.83 -61.02
C LYS A 412 -10.25 70.43 -61.60
N ARG A 413 -9.41 70.27 -62.64
CA ARG A 413 -9.05 68.94 -63.15
C ARG A 413 -8.23 68.14 -62.15
N GLN A 414 -7.31 68.78 -61.43
CA GLN A 414 -6.54 68.15 -60.35
C GLN A 414 -7.44 67.74 -59.18
N ALA A 415 -8.47 68.52 -58.85
CA ALA A 415 -9.45 68.20 -57.82
C ALA A 415 -10.38 67.05 -58.22
N GLU A 416 -10.82 66.97 -59.49
CA GLU A 416 -11.58 65.83 -60.01
C GLU A 416 -10.74 64.54 -60.01
N VAL A 417 -9.47 64.61 -60.43
CA VAL A 417 -8.53 63.46 -60.37
C VAL A 417 -8.24 63.07 -58.92
N ALA A 418 -7.95 64.02 -58.02
CA ALA A 418 -7.71 63.73 -56.61
C ALA A 418 -8.96 63.19 -55.89
N LYS A 419 -10.16 63.64 -56.28
CA LYS A 419 -11.43 63.10 -55.77
C LYS A 419 -11.64 61.67 -56.26
N ARG A 420 -11.36 61.38 -57.53
CA ARG A 420 -11.42 60.02 -58.10
C ARG A 420 -10.41 59.09 -57.42
N ASP A 421 -9.15 59.53 -57.30
CA ASP A 421 -8.10 58.76 -56.63
C ASP A 421 -8.43 58.54 -55.15
N GLY A 422 -8.99 59.56 -54.48
CA GLY A 422 -9.48 59.45 -53.11
C GLY A 422 -10.66 58.47 -52.95
N MET A 423 -11.62 58.47 -53.89
CA MET A 423 -12.73 57.51 -53.93
C MET A 423 -12.24 56.08 -54.18
N LEU A 424 -11.30 55.89 -55.12
CA LEU A 424 -10.70 54.58 -55.40
C LEU A 424 -9.88 54.06 -54.21
N GLN A 425 -9.15 54.95 -53.53
CA GLN A 425 -8.41 54.61 -52.33
C GLN A 425 -9.36 54.25 -51.17
N ALA A 426 -10.46 54.99 -50.99
CA ALA A 426 -11.48 54.66 -50.00
C ALA A 426 -12.17 53.33 -50.32
N ALA A 427 -12.54 53.08 -51.58
CA ALA A 427 -13.10 51.82 -52.05
C ALA A 427 -12.13 50.65 -51.79
N SER A 428 -10.84 50.82 -52.06
CA SER A 428 -9.82 49.81 -51.76
C SER A 428 -9.66 49.55 -50.25
N GLN A 429 -9.80 50.57 -49.40
CA GLN A 429 -9.77 50.39 -47.95
C GLN A 429 -11.00 49.65 -47.44
N ILE A 430 -12.19 49.97 -47.95
CA ILE A 430 -13.44 49.29 -47.58
C ILE A 430 -13.38 47.82 -48.01
N ASP A 431 -12.86 47.51 -49.20
CA ASP A 431 -12.64 46.12 -49.64
C ASP A 431 -11.84 45.29 -48.64
N VAL A 432 -10.71 45.82 -48.17
CA VAL A 432 -9.87 45.13 -47.18
C VAL A 432 -10.62 44.93 -45.85
N VAL A 433 -11.47 45.88 -45.47
CA VAL A 433 -12.31 45.76 -44.26
C VAL A 433 -13.39 44.70 -44.46
N VAL A 434 -14.05 44.66 -45.61
CA VAL A 434 -15.11 43.69 -45.95
C VAL A 434 -14.53 42.28 -46.04
N GLU A 435 -13.35 42.10 -46.64
CA GLU A 435 -12.65 40.82 -46.71
C GLU A 435 -12.32 40.28 -45.30
N ARG A 436 -11.81 41.16 -44.43
CA ARG A 436 -11.54 40.83 -43.02
C ARG A 436 -12.82 40.51 -42.24
N LEU A 437 -13.89 41.27 -42.47
CA LEU A 437 -15.19 41.06 -41.83
C LEU A 437 -15.79 39.73 -42.23
N THR A 438 -15.69 39.36 -43.50
CA THR A 438 -16.17 38.07 -44.04
C THR A 438 -15.39 36.91 -43.42
N THR A 439 -14.06 36.99 -43.43
CA THR A 439 -13.18 35.99 -42.79
C THR A 439 -13.49 35.83 -41.30
N ALA A 440 -13.60 36.94 -40.56
CA ALA A 440 -13.93 36.91 -39.14
C ALA A 440 -15.33 36.35 -38.86
N SER A 441 -16.29 36.60 -39.76
CA SER A 441 -17.65 36.05 -39.65
C SER A 441 -17.68 34.54 -39.88
N GLU A 442 -16.90 34.03 -40.84
CA GLU A 442 -16.74 32.59 -41.07
C GLU A 442 -16.10 31.89 -39.86
N GLU A 443 -15.03 32.48 -39.30
CA GLU A 443 -14.39 31.97 -38.08
C GLU A 443 -15.35 31.98 -36.88
N LEU A 444 -16.10 33.06 -36.68
CA LEU A 444 -17.12 33.15 -35.62
C LEU A 444 -18.23 32.13 -35.81
N SER A 445 -18.68 31.90 -37.05
CA SER A 445 -19.71 30.90 -37.35
C SER A 445 -19.24 29.49 -36.94
N ALA A 446 -17.99 29.14 -37.27
CA ALA A 446 -17.40 27.86 -36.87
C ALA A 446 -17.29 27.74 -35.34
N GLN A 447 -16.89 28.81 -34.65
CA GLN A 447 -16.82 28.83 -33.18
C GLN A 447 -18.20 28.68 -32.52
N VAL A 448 -19.23 29.37 -33.04
CA VAL A 448 -20.60 29.28 -32.55
C VAL A 448 -21.17 27.87 -32.73
N GLU A 449 -20.94 27.24 -33.88
CA GLU A 449 -21.37 25.86 -34.12
C GLU A 449 -20.66 24.88 -33.18
N GLN A 450 -19.36 25.06 -32.95
CA GLN A 450 -18.59 24.26 -32.01
C GLN A 450 -19.12 24.42 -30.57
N ALA A 451 -19.36 25.66 -30.12
CA ALA A 451 -19.89 25.94 -28.79
C ALA A 451 -21.31 25.39 -28.61
N GLY A 452 -22.17 25.49 -29.63
CA GLY A 452 -23.51 24.90 -29.61
C GLY A 452 -23.47 23.38 -29.47
N ARG A 453 -22.61 22.69 -30.24
CA ARG A 453 -22.40 21.24 -30.11
C ARG A 453 -21.81 20.86 -28.74
N GLY A 454 -20.89 21.66 -28.22
CA GLY A 454 -20.32 21.47 -26.89
C GLY A 454 -21.38 21.56 -25.78
N ALA A 455 -22.29 22.53 -25.87
CA ALA A 455 -23.40 22.68 -24.93
C ALA A 455 -24.39 21.51 -24.98
N GLU A 456 -24.66 20.95 -26.17
CA GLU A 456 -25.50 19.75 -26.30
C GLU A 456 -24.85 18.53 -25.65
N LEU A 457 -23.56 18.30 -25.92
CA LEU A 457 -22.80 17.20 -25.31
C LEU A 457 -22.72 17.34 -23.78
N GLN A 458 -22.56 18.56 -23.27
CA GLN A 458 -22.55 18.82 -21.83
C GLN A 458 -23.90 18.46 -21.18
N ARG A 459 -25.01 18.71 -21.87
CA ARG A 459 -26.36 18.32 -21.42
C ARG A 459 -26.53 16.81 -21.38
N GLU A 460 -26.05 16.09 -22.39
CA GLU A 460 -26.07 14.62 -22.43
C GLU A 460 -25.29 14.03 -21.25
N ARG A 461 -24.05 14.50 -21.03
CA ARG A 461 -23.21 14.06 -19.89
C ARG A 461 -23.83 14.40 -18.53
N ALA A 462 -24.49 15.55 -18.41
CA ALA A 462 -25.21 15.93 -17.21
C ALA A 462 -26.38 14.96 -16.94
N GLY A 463 -27.11 14.52 -17.97
CA GLY A 463 -28.16 13.50 -17.85
C GLY A 463 -27.64 12.12 -17.42
N GLU A 464 -26.53 11.66 -17.98
CA GLU A 464 -25.86 10.42 -17.54
C GLU A 464 -25.43 10.52 -16.06
N THR A 465 -24.87 11.67 -15.68
CA THR A 465 -24.44 11.91 -14.29
C THR A 465 -25.64 11.96 -13.34
N ALA A 466 -26.76 12.57 -13.73
CA ALA A 466 -27.99 12.60 -12.92
C ALA A 466 -28.48 11.17 -12.62
N THR A 467 -28.49 10.31 -13.64
CA THR A 467 -28.91 8.91 -13.49
C THR A 467 -27.99 8.16 -12.53
N ALA A 468 -26.66 8.34 -12.66
CA ALA A 468 -25.70 7.74 -11.74
C ALA A 468 -25.87 8.26 -10.29
N MET A 469 -26.26 9.52 -10.12
CA MET A 469 -26.54 10.11 -8.80
C MET A 469 -27.83 9.56 -8.18
N GLU A 470 -28.86 9.29 -8.97
CA GLU A 470 -30.08 8.61 -8.49
C GLU A 470 -29.77 7.19 -8.01
N GLU A 471 -28.97 6.43 -8.78
CA GLU A 471 -28.50 5.10 -8.36
C GLU A 471 -27.63 5.17 -7.10
N MET A 472 -26.76 6.17 -7.00
CA MET A 472 -25.95 6.40 -5.80
C MET A 472 -26.83 6.65 -4.58
N ASN A 473 -27.85 7.50 -4.71
CA ASN A 473 -28.75 7.82 -3.60
C ASN A 473 -29.53 6.58 -3.12
N ALA A 474 -30.03 5.75 -4.06
CA ALA A 474 -30.66 4.48 -3.72
C ALA A 474 -29.72 3.56 -2.93
N THR A 475 -28.46 3.47 -3.35
CA THR A 475 -27.44 2.65 -2.69
C THR A 475 -27.09 3.19 -1.30
N VAL A 476 -27.02 4.52 -1.14
CA VAL A 476 -26.76 5.17 0.15
C VAL A 476 -27.87 4.89 1.15
N LEU A 477 -29.13 4.95 0.72
CA LEU A 477 -30.28 4.60 1.57
C LEU A 477 -30.25 3.13 1.98
N GLU A 478 -29.83 2.23 1.08
CA GLU A 478 -29.66 0.81 1.40
C GLU A 478 -28.54 0.59 2.41
N VAL A 479 -27.40 1.28 2.27
CA VAL A 479 -26.30 1.24 3.25
C VAL A 479 -26.76 1.74 4.62
N ALA A 480 -27.50 2.85 4.68
CA ALA A 480 -28.04 3.38 5.94
C ALA A 480 -28.99 2.39 6.62
N LYS A 481 -29.89 1.76 5.85
CA LYS A 481 -30.79 0.71 6.34
C LYS A 481 -30.03 -0.50 6.86
N ASN A 482 -29.05 -0.98 6.11
CA ASN A 482 -28.22 -2.14 6.49
C ASN A 482 -27.40 -1.86 7.75
N ALA A 483 -26.88 -0.62 7.90
CA ALA A 483 -26.23 -0.19 9.13
C ALA A 483 -27.21 -0.23 10.32
N GLY A 484 -28.44 0.28 10.16
CA GLY A 484 -29.48 0.18 11.19
C GLY A 484 -29.73 -1.27 11.65
N GLN A 485 -29.91 -2.19 10.71
CA GLN A 485 -30.12 -3.62 11.00
C GLN A 485 -28.91 -4.29 11.67
N ALA A 486 -27.69 -3.93 11.26
CA ALA A 486 -26.46 -4.42 11.88
C ALA A 486 -26.30 -3.90 13.32
N SER A 487 -26.77 -2.67 13.61
CA SER A 487 -26.77 -2.11 14.95
C SER A 487 -27.71 -2.89 15.86
N GLU A 488 -28.95 -3.14 15.42
CA GLU A 488 -29.94 -3.93 16.17
C GLU A 488 -29.42 -5.35 16.46
N SER A 489 -28.80 -5.97 15.46
CA SER A 489 -28.21 -7.31 15.61
C SER A 489 -27.03 -7.32 16.59
N SER A 490 -26.22 -6.25 16.60
CA SER A 490 -25.13 -6.08 17.56
C SER A 490 -25.67 -5.92 18.99
N ASP A 491 -26.68 -5.08 19.20
CA ASP A 491 -27.31 -4.92 20.51
C ASP A 491 -27.91 -6.24 21.02
N ALA A 492 -28.55 -7.02 20.15
CA ALA A 492 -29.07 -8.34 20.49
C ALA A 492 -27.94 -9.32 20.88
N ALA A 493 -26.84 -9.34 20.13
CA ALA A 493 -25.68 -10.18 20.43
C ALA A 493 -25.02 -9.79 21.77
N LYS A 494 -24.93 -8.49 22.07
CA LYS A 494 -24.43 -7.97 23.35
C LYS A 494 -25.27 -8.50 24.50
N GLN A 495 -26.60 -8.35 24.40
CA GLN A 495 -27.51 -8.80 25.45
C GLN A 495 -27.43 -10.33 25.66
N MET A 496 -27.26 -11.11 24.60
CA MET A 496 -27.05 -12.56 24.71
C MET A 496 -25.73 -12.91 25.42
N ALA A 497 -24.64 -12.19 25.11
CA ALA A 497 -23.35 -12.41 25.74
C ALA A 497 -23.35 -12.01 27.22
N GLU A 498 -23.99 -10.88 27.58
CA GLU A 498 -24.17 -10.45 28.97
C GLU A 498 -25.00 -11.46 29.77
N ASN A 499 -26.11 -11.94 29.19
CA ASN A 499 -26.92 -12.99 29.81
C ASN A 499 -26.13 -14.29 29.97
N GLY A 500 -25.35 -14.68 28.96
CA GLY A 500 -24.45 -15.83 29.03
C GLY A 500 -23.42 -15.68 30.15
N SER A 501 -22.83 -14.49 30.30
CA SER A 501 -21.85 -14.19 31.34
C SER A 501 -22.45 -14.32 32.74
N SER A 502 -23.67 -13.81 32.93
CA SER A 502 -24.45 -13.98 34.16
C SER A 502 -24.74 -15.45 34.48
N VAL A 503 -25.09 -16.26 33.48
CA VAL A 503 -25.29 -17.71 33.67
C VAL A 503 -24.00 -18.40 34.09
N VAL A 504 -22.87 -18.09 33.46
CA VAL A 504 -21.56 -18.65 33.82
C VAL A 504 -21.18 -18.26 35.26
N GLN A 505 -21.43 -17.02 35.66
CA GLN A 505 -21.18 -16.57 37.03
C GLN A 505 -21.98 -17.40 38.05
N ARG A 506 -23.27 -17.65 37.78
CA ARG A 506 -24.11 -18.51 38.62
C ARG A 506 -23.63 -19.96 38.64
N VAL A 507 -23.06 -20.46 37.54
CA VAL A 507 -22.45 -21.80 37.49
C VAL A 507 -21.21 -21.86 38.39
N ILE A 508 -20.35 -20.84 38.37
CA ILE A 508 -19.17 -20.77 39.25
C ILE A 508 -19.59 -20.78 40.73
N GLU A 509 -20.62 -20.02 41.09
CA GLU A 509 -21.18 -20.02 42.45
C GLU A 509 -21.69 -21.40 42.88
N ALA A 510 -22.45 -22.07 42.00
CA ALA A 510 -22.95 -23.42 42.28
C ALA A 510 -21.81 -24.45 42.43
N ILE A 511 -20.77 -24.36 41.61
CA ILE A 511 -19.59 -25.23 41.69
C ILE A 511 -18.83 -25.00 43.01
N SER A 512 -18.71 -23.74 43.44
CA SER A 512 -18.10 -23.40 44.74
C SER A 512 -18.87 -24.02 45.91
N GLN A 513 -20.21 -24.05 45.85
CA GLN A 513 -21.04 -24.73 46.84
C GLN A 513 -20.78 -26.25 46.87
N VAL A 514 -20.64 -26.89 45.70
CA VAL A 514 -20.27 -28.31 45.60
C VAL A 514 -18.89 -28.58 46.19
N GLN A 515 -17.92 -27.69 45.94
CA GLN A 515 -16.57 -27.78 46.52
C GLN A 515 -16.61 -27.77 48.06
N SER A 516 -17.39 -26.85 48.63
CA SER A 516 -17.59 -26.76 50.08
C SER A 516 -18.21 -28.04 50.65
N GLN A 517 -19.25 -28.56 49.99
CA GLN A 517 -19.90 -29.81 50.41
C GLN A 517 -18.96 -31.02 50.35
N ALA A 518 -18.09 -31.10 49.33
CA ALA A 518 -17.07 -32.12 49.22
C ALA A 518 -16.04 -32.01 50.36
N ALA A 519 -15.60 -30.79 50.71
CA ALA A 519 -14.70 -30.57 51.83
C ALA A 519 -15.31 -31.06 53.16
N THR A 520 -16.58 -30.73 53.44
CA THR A 520 -17.30 -31.22 54.63
C THR A 520 -17.44 -32.74 54.63
N LEU A 521 -17.71 -33.36 53.47
CA LEU A 521 -17.80 -34.82 53.38
C LEU A 521 -16.46 -35.49 53.70
N LYS A 522 -15.35 -34.93 53.22
CA LYS A 522 -13.99 -35.41 53.52
C LYS A 522 -13.69 -35.35 55.02
N GLU A 523 -14.07 -34.25 55.68
CA GLU A 523 -13.93 -34.10 57.13
C GLU A 523 -14.76 -35.14 57.90
N ASN A 524 -16.04 -35.29 57.55
CA ASN A 524 -16.94 -36.27 58.19
C ASN A 524 -16.44 -37.71 58.03
N MET A 525 -15.93 -38.10 56.85
CA MET A 525 -15.33 -39.41 56.64
C MET A 525 -14.04 -39.60 57.43
N GLY A 526 -13.25 -38.53 57.60
CA GLY A 526 -12.08 -38.53 58.48
C GLY A 526 -12.46 -38.76 59.94
N GLY A 527 -13.54 -38.12 60.41
CA GLY A 527 -14.12 -38.35 61.74
C GLY A 527 -14.61 -39.78 61.94
N LEU A 528 -15.37 -40.31 60.98
CA LEU A 528 -15.85 -41.71 61.00
C LEU A 528 -14.68 -42.70 61.04
N GLY A 529 -13.62 -42.44 60.28
CA GLY A 529 -12.39 -43.25 60.29
C GLY A 529 -11.74 -43.31 61.67
N LYS A 530 -11.64 -42.17 62.38
CA LYS A 530 -11.10 -42.10 63.75
C LYS A 530 -11.98 -42.85 64.75
N GLN A 531 -13.30 -42.67 64.71
CA GLN A 531 -14.22 -43.40 65.58
C GLN A 531 -14.16 -44.91 65.36
N ALA A 532 -14.07 -45.35 64.10
CA ALA A 532 -13.90 -46.76 63.78
C ALA A 532 -12.54 -47.31 64.28
N GLU A 533 -11.48 -46.50 64.31
CA GLU A 533 -10.19 -46.87 64.91
C GLU A 533 -10.28 -47.02 66.44
N GLU A 534 -10.99 -46.12 67.12
CA GLU A 534 -11.24 -46.20 68.57
C GLU A 534 -12.05 -47.45 68.93
N ILE A 535 -13.10 -47.76 68.16
CA ILE A 535 -13.88 -48.99 68.37
C ILE A 535 -13.00 -50.22 68.17
N SER A 536 -12.15 -50.25 67.13
CA SER A 536 -11.21 -51.35 66.91
C SER A 536 -10.29 -51.60 68.11
N LYS A 537 -9.79 -50.53 68.75
CA LYS A 537 -8.98 -50.65 69.99
C LYS A 537 -9.78 -51.27 71.14
N ILE A 538 -11.04 -50.88 71.31
CA ILE A 538 -11.92 -51.46 72.33
C ILE A 538 -12.18 -52.94 72.02
N MET A 539 -12.44 -53.29 70.76
CA MET A 539 -12.69 -54.68 70.36
C MET A 539 -11.49 -55.59 70.65
N ASN A 540 -10.27 -55.12 70.40
CA ASN A 540 -9.05 -55.89 70.73
C ASN A 540 -8.95 -56.14 72.24
N VAL A 541 -9.29 -55.15 73.08
CA VAL A 541 -9.31 -55.34 74.55
C VAL A 541 -10.37 -56.35 74.97
N ILE A 542 -11.55 -56.36 74.33
CA ILE A 542 -12.60 -57.34 74.63
C ILE A 542 -12.18 -58.74 74.19
N GLU A 543 -11.54 -58.87 73.03
CA GLU A 543 -10.96 -60.13 72.54
C GLU A 543 -9.90 -60.66 73.52
N ASP A 544 -8.98 -59.82 73.98
CA ASP A 544 -7.98 -60.15 74.99
C ASP A 544 -8.63 -60.61 76.31
N ILE A 545 -9.68 -59.90 76.78
CA ILE A 545 -10.43 -60.28 77.98
C ILE A 545 -11.13 -61.62 77.79
N ALA A 546 -11.73 -61.86 76.63
CA ALA A 546 -12.41 -63.11 76.33
C ALA A 546 -11.42 -64.27 76.27
N ASP A 547 -10.25 -64.09 75.66
CA ASP A 547 -9.18 -65.11 75.64
C ASP A 547 -8.62 -65.39 77.05
N GLN A 548 -8.39 -64.35 77.86
CA GLN A 548 -8.01 -64.53 79.27
C GLN A 548 -9.09 -65.26 80.07
N THR A 549 -10.36 -64.93 79.85
CA THR A 549 -11.50 -65.59 80.52
C THR A 549 -11.60 -67.06 80.10
N ASN A 550 -11.34 -67.36 78.82
CA ASN A 550 -11.27 -68.71 78.28
C ASN A 550 -10.15 -69.53 78.95
N LEU A 551 -8.96 -68.95 79.10
CA LEU A 551 -7.83 -69.58 79.79
C LEU A 551 -8.08 -69.78 81.31
N LEU A 552 -8.68 -68.79 81.98
CA LEU A 552 -9.06 -68.90 83.39
C LEU A 552 -10.11 -69.99 83.60
N ALA A 553 -11.12 -70.06 82.72
CA ALA A 553 -12.15 -71.07 82.72
C ALA A 553 -11.58 -72.47 82.48
N LEU A 554 -10.61 -72.59 81.56
CA LEU A 554 -9.89 -73.84 81.31
C LEU A 554 -9.11 -74.31 82.56
N ASN A 555 -8.36 -73.41 83.18
CA ASN A 555 -7.62 -73.72 84.41
C ASN A 555 -8.56 -74.12 85.56
N ALA A 556 -9.71 -73.44 85.69
CA ALA A 556 -10.72 -73.78 86.68
C ALA A 556 -11.38 -75.15 86.39
N ALA A 557 -11.65 -75.48 85.13
CA ALA A 557 -12.18 -76.79 84.72
C ALA A 557 -11.18 -77.92 85.03
N ILE A 558 -9.88 -77.68 84.80
CA ILE A 558 -8.80 -78.63 85.15
C ILE A 558 -8.76 -78.87 86.67
N GLU A 559 -8.76 -77.81 87.47
CA GLU A 559 -8.67 -77.96 88.93
C GLU A 559 -9.96 -78.56 89.53
N ALA A 560 -11.12 -78.26 88.94
CA ALA A 560 -12.39 -78.89 89.28
C ALA A 560 -12.42 -80.39 88.95
N ALA A 561 -11.83 -80.80 87.80
CA ALA A 561 -11.65 -82.22 87.47
C ALA A 561 -10.68 -82.91 88.43
N ARG A 562 -9.67 -82.19 88.92
CA ARG A 562 -8.67 -82.67 89.89
C ARG A 562 -9.28 -82.95 91.28
N ALA A 563 -10.32 -82.21 91.66
CA ALA A 563 -11.07 -82.38 92.91
C ALA A 563 -12.09 -83.54 92.90
N GLY A 564 -12.25 -84.27 91.78
CA GLY A 564 -13.13 -85.44 91.68
C GLY A 564 -14.62 -85.13 91.84
N GLU A 565 -15.36 -85.97 92.58
CA GLU A 565 -16.82 -85.82 92.79
C GLU A 565 -17.20 -84.49 93.49
N ALA A 566 -16.31 -83.93 94.33
CA ALA A 566 -16.56 -82.65 95.02
C ALA A 566 -16.46 -81.42 94.09
N GLY A 567 -15.72 -81.52 92.98
CA GLY A 567 -15.52 -80.44 92.00
C GLY A 567 -16.52 -80.43 90.84
N ARG A 568 -17.42 -81.42 90.77
CA ARG A 568 -18.28 -81.65 89.60
C ARG A 568 -19.22 -80.48 89.27
N GLY A 569 -19.76 -79.80 90.28
CA GLY A 569 -20.58 -78.60 90.08
C GLY A 569 -19.77 -77.39 89.57
N PHE A 570 -18.52 -77.24 90.05
CA PHE A 570 -17.60 -76.20 89.59
C PHE A 570 -17.11 -76.45 88.16
N ALA A 571 -16.88 -77.70 87.78
CA ALA A 571 -16.45 -78.07 86.43
C ALA A 571 -17.50 -77.67 85.37
N VAL A 572 -18.78 -77.88 85.65
CA VAL A 572 -19.88 -77.49 84.73
C VAL A 572 -19.93 -75.97 84.55
N VAL A 573 -19.77 -75.19 85.63
CA VAL A 573 -19.75 -73.72 85.56
C VAL A 573 -18.52 -73.25 84.78
N ALA A 574 -17.34 -73.83 85.02
CA ALA A 574 -16.13 -73.49 84.30
C ALA A 574 -16.25 -73.76 82.79
N ASP A 575 -16.82 -74.90 82.39
CA ASP A 575 -17.06 -75.20 80.97
C ASP A 575 -18.09 -74.26 80.32
N GLU A 576 -19.11 -73.81 81.06
CA GLU A 576 -20.08 -72.84 80.54
C GLU A 576 -19.47 -71.44 80.37
N VAL A 577 -18.60 -71.02 81.31
CA VAL A 577 -17.81 -69.79 81.18
C VAL A 577 -16.84 -69.88 80.00
N ARG A 578 -16.22 -71.04 79.78
CA ARG A 578 -15.33 -71.30 78.64
C ARG A 578 -16.07 -71.14 77.30
N LYS A 579 -17.25 -71.76 77.17
CA LYS A 579 -18.10 -71.61 75.97
C LYS A 579 -18.59 -70.18 75.77
N LEU A 580 -18.89 -69.46 76.85
CA LEU A 580 -19.29 -68.05 76.77
C LEU A 580 -18.13 -67.17 76.29
N ALA A 581 -16.91 -67.44 76.77
CA ALA A 581 -15.70 -66.77 76.32
C ALA A 581 -15.41 -67.05 74.83
N GLU A 582 -15.48 -68.31 74.38
CA GLU A 582 -15.34 -68.68 72.96
C GLU A 582 -16.41 -67.99 72.07
N LYS A 583 -17.67 -67.94 72.51
CA LYS A 583 -18.73 -67.18 71.81
C LYS A 583 -18.44 -65.68 71.75
N THR A 584 -17.89 -65.12 72.83
CA THR A 584 -17.51 -63.71 72.89
C THR A 584 -16.37 -63.42 71.92
N MET A 585 -15.33 -64.27 71.87
CA MET A 585 -14.23 -64.15 70.90
C MET A 585 -14.72 -64.18 69.45
N ASN A 586 -15.60 -65.11 69.11
CA ASN A 586 -16.17 -65.19 67.76
C ASN A 586 -16.99 -63.92 67.42
N ALA A 587 -17.84 -63.45 68.35
CA ALA A 587 -18.62 -62.24 68.16
C ALA A 587 -17.74 -60.98 68.04
N THR A 588 -16.67 -60.88 68.84
CA THR A 588 -15.73 -59.75 68.75
C THR A 588 -14.97 -59.76 67.43
N GLN A 589 -14.64 -60.94 66.91
CA GLN A 589 -13.98 -61.08 65.62
C GLN A 589 -14.89 -60.67 64.46
N GLU A 590 -16.18 -61.04 64.49
CA GLU A 590 -17.18 -60.58 63.52
C GLU A 590 -17.34 -59.04 63.53
N VAL A 591 -17.42 -58.44 64.72
CA VAL A 591 -17.49 -56.97 64.85
C VAL A 591 -16.20 -56.32 64.37
N SER A 592 -15.02 -56.88 64.67
CA SER A 592 -13.73 -56.38 64.20
C SER A 592 -13.63 -56.37 62.66
N GLN A 593 -14.15 -57.42 61.99
CA GLN A 593 -14.25 -57.46 60.55
C GLN A 593 -15.19 -56.37 60.00
N ALA A 594 -16.34 -56.14 60.62
CA ALA A 594 -17.27 -55.07 60.24
C ALA A 594 -16.64 -53.67 60.39
N ILE A 595 -15.90 -53.43 61.48
CA ILE A 595 -15.19 -52.18 61.72
C ILE A 595 -14.08 -51.97 60.69
N THR A 596 -13.33 -53.01 60.34
CA THR A 596 -12.32 -52.96 59.28
C THR A 596 -12.95 -52.58 57.93
N ALA A 597 -14.12 -53.13 57.61
CA ALA A 597 -14.87 -52.77 56.41
C ALA A 597 -15.32 -51.30 56.43
N ILE A 598 -15.77 -50.78 57.58
CA ILE A 598 -16.12 -49.36 57.75
C ILE A 598 -14.90 -48.46 57.55
N GLN A 599 -13.75 -48.80 58.14
CA GLN A 599 -12.50 -48.04 57.95
C GLN A 599 -12.06 -48.01 56.49
N ALA A 600 -12.12 -49.16 55.80
CA ALA A 600 -11.81 -49.25 54.38
C ALA A 600 -12.80 -48.42 53.53
N GLY A 601 -14.10 -48.47 53.84
CA GLY A 601 -15.12 -47.66 53.20
C GLY A 601 -14.90 -46.16 53.39
N ALA A 602 -14.57 -45.72 54.62
CA ALA A 602 -14.26 -44.33 54.93
C ALA A 602 -13.03 -43.82 54.14
N ARG A 603 -11.93 -44.60 54.11
CA ARG A 603 -10.74 -44.27 53.31
C ARG A 603 -11.05 -44.16 51.82
N LYS A 604 -11.83 -45.09 51.28
CA LYS A 604 -12.26 -45.08 49.87
C LYS A 604 -13.11 -43.84 49.56
N ASN A 605 -14.03 -43.45 50.43
CA ASN A 605 -14.83 -42.25 50.25
C ASN A 605 -14.00 -40.96 50.34
N ILE A 606 -12.99 -40.91 51.22
CA ILE A 606 -12.04 -39.78 51.26
C ILE A 606 -11.33 -39.64 49.91
N GLN A 607 -10.84 -40.75 49.34
CA GLN A 607 -10.20 -40.74 48.02
C GLN A 607 -11.15 -40.26 46.91
N ASN A 608 -12.37 -40.82 46.84
CA ASN A 608 -13.37 -40.40 45.87
C ASN A 608 -13.72 -38.91 46.00
N THR A 609 -13.76 -38.39 47.23
CA THR A 609 -14.04 -36.98 47.49
C THR A 609 -12.88 -36.09 47.05
N ASP A 610 -11.63 -36.55 47.20
CA ASP A 610 -10.44 -35.84 46.73
C ASP A 610 -10.42 -35.75 45.19
N ASP A 611 -10.77 -36.85 44.52
CA ASP A 611 -10.86 -36.88 43.06
C ASP A 611 -12.03 -36.01 42.54
N ALA A 612 -13.17 -36.00 43.24
CA ALA A 612 -14.26 -35.08 42.97
C ALA A 612 -13.84 -33.60 43.15
N SER A 613 -13.05 -33.28 44.17
CA SER A 613 -12.53 -31.92 44.39
C SER A 613 -11.64 -31.46 43.23
N LYS A 614 -10.77 -32.34 42.70
CA LYS A 614 -9.93 -32.02 41.52
C LYS A 614 -10.78 -31.79 40.27
N ALA A 615 -11.82 -32.61 40.06
CA ALA A 615 -12.74 -32.43 38.94
C ALA A 615 -13.50 -31.10 39.03
N VAL A 616 -13.93 -30.72 40.23
CA VAL A 616 -14.58 -29.44 40.53
C VAL A 616 -13.64 -28.25 40.26
N GLU A 617 -12.37 -28.33 40.67
CA GLU A 617 -11.37 -27.29 40.40
C GLU A 617 -11.17 -27.07 38.89
N ASN A 618 -11.05 -28.17 38.13
CA ASN A 618 -10.96 -28.10 36.66
C ASN A 618 -12.23 -27.50 36.03
N ALA A 619 -13.41 -27.87 36.52
CA ALA A 619 -14.67 -27.32 36.03
C ALA A 619 -14.79 -25.80 36.30
N THR A 620 -14.37 -25.34 37.49
CA THR A 620 -14.31 -23.91 37.83
C THR A 620 -13.37 -23.16 36.89
N ALA A 621 -12.18 -23.70 36.60
CA ALA A 621 -11.23 -23.08 35.69
C ALA A 621 -11.78 -22.94 34.26
N LEU A 622 -12.47 -23.98 33.75
CA LEU A 622 -13.11 -23.94 32.43
C LEU A 622 -14.30 -22.97 32.38
N ALA A 623 -15.10 -22.91 33.44
CA ALA A 623 -16.19 -21.94 33.56
C ALA A 623 -15.65 -20.50 33.59
N GLY A 624 -14.56 -20.25 34.34
CA GLY A 624 -13.89 -18.94 34.36
C GLY A 624 -13.42 -18.49 32.97
N LYS A 625 -12.74 -19.36 32.23
CA LYS A 625 -12.34 -19.09 30.83
C LYS A 625 -13.53 -18.81 29.91
N SER A 626 -14.66 -19.48 30.13
CA SER A 626 -15.89 -19.22 29.36
C SER A 626 -16.46 -17.83 29.67
N GLY A 627 -16.39 -17.39 30.93
CA GLY A 627 -16.78 -16.04 31.34
C GLY A 627 -15.87 -14.95 30.76
N GLU A 628 -14.57 -15.18 30.73
CA GLU A 628 -13.60 -14.28 30.07
C GLU A 628 -13.90 -14.16 28.56
N ALA A 629 -14.16 -15.27 27.88
CA ALA A 629 -14.51 -15.27 26.47
C ALA A 629 -15.81 -14.48 26.18
N LEU A 630 -16.83 -14.62 27.03
CA LEU A 630 -18.08 -13.87 26.92
C LEU A 630 -17.86 -12.36 27.15
N THR A 631 -17.00 -12.00 28.09
CA THR A 631 -16.62 -10.60 28.33
C THR A 631 -15.92 -9.99 27.12
N GLU A 632 -15.03 -10.75 26.47
CA GLU A 632 -14.37 -10.30 25.24
C GLU A 632 -15.36 -10.19 24.07
N ILE A 633 -16.34 -11.09 23.96
CA ILE A 633 -17.43 -10.97 22.98
C ILE A 633 -18.21 -9.66 23.19
N VAL A 634 -18.57 -9.32 24.42
CA VAL A 634 -19.26 -8.04 24.72
C VAL A 634 -18.44 -6.86 24.22
N ARG A 635 -17.12 -6.85 24.51
CA ARG A 635 -16.21 -5.78 24.05
C ARG A 635 -16.14 -5.67 22.53
N LEU A 636 -16.07 -6.81 21.82
CA LEU A 636 -16.03 -6.84 20.36
C LEU A 636 -17.35 -6.37 19.75
N VAL A 637 -18.48 -6.74 20.34
CA VAL A 637 -19.81 -6.31 19.89
C VAL A 637 -20.01 -4.81 20.09
N ASP A 638 -19.57 -4.24 21.21
CA ASP A 638 -19.59 -2.79 21.43
C ASP A 638 -18.78 -2.04 20.37
N SER A 639 -17.57 -2.53 20.06
CA SER A 639 -16.75 -1.96 18.98
C SER A 639 -17.43 -2.07 17.61
N ALA A 640 -18.14 -3.17 17.34
CA ALA A 640 -18.89 -3.35 16.09
C ALA A 640 -20.06 -2.37 16.02
N ALA A 641 -20.79 -2.15 17.11
CA ALA A 641 -21.90 -1.20 17.18
C ALA A 641 -21.43 0.24 16.92
N ASP A 642 -20.28 0.65 17.47
CA ASP A 642 -19.68 1.96 17.21
C ASP A 642 -19.25 2.14 15.73
N GLN A 643 -18.67 1.08 15.15
CA GLN A 643 -18.31 1.07 13.72
C GLN A 643 -19.56 1.24 12.84
N VAL A 644 -20.64 0.53 13.15
CA VAL A 644 -21.92 0.61 12.44
C VAL A 644 -22.53 2.00 12.55
N ARG A 645 -22.47 2.63 13.73
CA ARG A 645 -22.95 4.01 13.93
C ARG A 645 -22.17 4.99 13.05
N SER A 646 -20.86 4.79 12.92
CA SER A 646 -20.00 5.61 12.04
C SER A 646 -20.38 5.45 10.56
N ILE A 647 -20.71 4.23 10.12
CA ILE A 647 -21.21 3.95 8.76
C ILE A 647 -22.54 4.68 8.52
N ALA A 648 -23.47 4.63 9.48
CA ALA A 648 -24.75 5.33 9.36
C ALA A 648 -24.56 6.85 9.20
N THR A 649 -23.69 7.47 10.01
CA THR A 649 -23.35 8.89 9.87
C THR A 649 -22.72 9.20 8.51
N ALA A 650 -21.80 8.36 8.03
CA ALA A 650 -21.20 8.53 6.71
C ALA A 650 -22.24 8.44 5.58
N ALA A 651 -23.21 7.52 5.69
CA ALA A 651 -24.31 7.41 4.73
C ALA A 651 -25.21 8.65 4.72
N GLU A 652 -25.55 9.23 5.88
CA GLU A 652 -26.30 10.49 5.97
C GLU A 652 -25.56 11.66 5.31
N GLN A 653 -24.23 11.75 5.53
CA GLN A 653 -23.39 12.75 4.86
C GLN A 653 -23.35 12.54 3.34
N GLN A 654 -23.22 11.30 2.89
CA GLN A 654 -23.19 10.96 1.47
C GLN A 654 -24.54 11.25 0.79
N SER A 655 -25.67 11.05 1.49
CA SER A 655 -27.00 11.44 1.02
C SER A 655 -27.08 12.95 0.79
N SER A 656 -26.60 13.74 1.75
CA SER A 656 -26.58 15.21 1.66
C SER A 656 -25.71 15.69 0.50
N ALA A 657 -24.52 15.10 0.33
CA ALA A 657 -23.64 15.40 -0.80
C ALA A 657 -24.27 15.02 -2.15
N SER A 658 -25.01 13.91 -2.19
CA SER A 658 -25.68 13.46 -3.41
C SER A 658 -26.78 14.44 -3.84
N GLU A 659 -27.55 14.98 -2.91
CA GLU A 659 -28.55 16.04 -3.19
C GLU A 659 -27.92 17.34 -3.69
N GLU A 660 -26.75 17.71 -3.18
CA GLU A 660 -26.01 18.90 -3.61
C GLU A 660 -25.44 18.74 -5.03
N ILE A 661 -24.91 17.56 -5.34
CA ILE A 661 -24.46 17.22 -6.69
C ILE A 661 -25.65 17.25 -7.66
N ASN A 662 -26.80 16.69 -7.27
CA ASN A 662 -27.98 16.67 -8.14
C ASN A 662 -28.46 18.10 -8.49
N ARG A 663 -28.46 19.01 -7.50
CA ARG A 663 -28.72 20.45 -7.74
C ARG A 663 -27.71 21.09 -8.69
N SER A 664 -26.43 20.73 -8.54
CA SER A 664 -25.37 21.23 -9.44
C SER A 664 -25.57 20.73 -10.88
N ILE A 665 -26.04 19.49 -11.06
CA ILE A 665 -26.34 18.90 -12.37
C ILE A 665 -27.54 19.61 -13.03
N GLU A 666 -28.59 19.92 -12.28
CA GLU A 666 -29.72 20.71 -12.77
C GLU A 666 -29.26 22.10 -13.24
N GLU A 667 -28.35 22.75 -12.51
CA GLU A 667 -27.79 24.04 -12.90
C GLU A 667 -26.94 23.94 -14.17
N ILE A 668 -26.10 22.91 -14.31
CA ILE A 668 -25.35 22.63 -15.54
C ILE A 668 -26.29 22.43 -16.73
N ASN A 669 -27.38 21.67 -16.56
CA ASN A 669 -28.38 21.46 -17.60
C ASN A 669 -29.03 22.78 -18.03
N ARG A 670 -29.39 23.64 -17.07
CA ARG A 670 -29.95 24.98 -17.33
C ARG A 670 -28.97 25.84 -18.14
N ILE A 671 -27.71 25.93 -17.70
CA ILE A 671 -26.67 26.73 -18.37
C ILE A 671 -26.39 26.19 -19.78
N SER A 672 -26.37 24.87 -19.95
CA SER A 672 -26.14 24.23 -21.25
C SER A 672 -27.30 24.51 -22.23
N SER A 673 -28.54 24.52 -21.73
CA SER A 673 -29.71 24.91 -22.53
C SER A 673 -29.64 26.38 -22.93
N GLU A 674 -29.30 27.28 -21.99
CA GLU A 674 -29.16 28.71 -22.24
C GLU A 674 -28.03 29.00 -23.24
N THR A 675 -26.89 28.34 -23.09
CA THR A 675 -25.75 28.46 -24.03
C THR A 675 -26.15 28.00 -25.42
N SER A 676 -26.84 26.86 -25.56
CA SER A 676 -27.31 26.37 -26.86
C SER A 676 -28.28 27.35 -27.52
N GLN A 677 -29.15 28.00 -26.74
CA GLN A 677 -30.05 29.04 -27.24
C GLN A 677 -29.26 30.26 -27.74
N VAL A 678 -28.35 30.79 -26.92
CA VAL A 678 -27.53 31.96 -27.26
C VAL A 678 -26.65 31.70 -28.49
N MET A 679 -26.13 30.47 -28.64
CA MET A 679 -25.40 30.08 -29.85
C MET A 679 -26.31 30.06 -31.09
N GLY A 680 -27.57 29.60 -30.95
CA GLY A 680 -28.56 29.68 -32.03
C GLY A 680 -28.88 31.12 -32.46
N GLU A 681 -28.99 32.04 -31.51
CA GLU A 681 -29.18 33.48 -31.77
C GLU A 681 -27.93 34.11 -32.40
N SER A 682 -26.75 33.77 -31.89
CA SER A 682 -25.45 34.25 -32.42
C SER A 682 -25.22 33.79 -33.86
N ALA A 683 -25.60 32.55 -34.19
CA ALA A 683 -25.50 32.02 -35.55
C ALA A 683 -26.35 32.84 -36.54
N ARG A 684 -27.57 33.26 -36.14
CA ARG A 684 -28.42 34.14 -36.96
C ARG A 684 -27.79 35.52 -37.15
N ALA A 685 -27.28 36.13 -36.09
CA ALA A 685 -26.62 37.44 -36.16
C ALA A 685 -25.38 37.42 -37.08
N ILE A 686 -24.59 36.35 -37.05
CA ILE A 686 -23.43 36.18 -37.94
C ILE A 686 -23.86 36.00 -39.40
N GLN A 687 -24.96 35.28 -39.65
CA GLN A 687 -25.53 35.17 -41.01
C GLN A 687 -25.98 36.53 -41.56
N GLU A 688 -26.60 37.36 -40.73
CA GLU A 688 -26.97 38.74 -41.10
C GLU A 688 -25.73 39.60 -41.38
N LEU A 689 -24.71 39.54 -40.53
CA LEU A 689 -23.41 40.22 -40.75
C LEU A 689 -22.75 39.82 -42.08
N SER A 690 -22.74 38.52 -42.39
CA SER A 690 -22.21 38.00 -43.65
C SER A 690 -23.02 38.48 -44.87
N MET A 691 -24.33 38.67 -44.72
CA MET A 691 -25.18 39.26 -45.77
C MET A 691 -24.85 40.74 -45.98
N GLN A 692 -24.76 41.53 -44.91
CA GLN A 692 -24.40 42.94 -44.97
C GLN A 692 -22.99 43.18 -45.53
N ALA A 693 -22.03 42.31 -45.20
CA ALA A 693 -20.69 42.35 -45.77
C ALA A 693 -20.69 42.18 -47.28
N ARG A 694 -21.50 41.23 -47.79
CA ARG A 694 -21.67 41.00 -49.24
C ARG A 694 -22.36 42.14 -49.96
N GLU A 695 -23.38 42.74 -49.35
CA GLU A 695 -24.02 43.95 -49.90
C GLU A 695 -23.05 45.14 -49.97
N LEU A 696 -22.23 45.34 -48.92
CA LEU A 696 -21.20 46.37 -48.90
C LEU A 696 -20.12 46.12 -49.97
N GLN A 697 -19.75 44.86 -50.20
CA GLN A 697 -18.83 44.48 -51.28
C GLN A 697 -19.37 44.89 -52.66
N GLY A 698 -20.65 44.59 -52.93
CA GLY A 698 -21.30 44.98 -54.18
C GLY A 698 -21.33 46.51 -54.39
N LEU A 699 -21.66 47.27 -53.33
CA LEU A 699 -21.63 48.74 -53.38
C LEU A 699 -20.24 49.30 -53.68
N VAL A 700 -19.18 48.70 -53.14
CA VAL A 700 -17.78 49.11 -53.39
C VAL A 700 -17.37 48.79 -54.82
N GLU A 701 -17.82 47.66 -55.36
CA GLU A 701 -17.56 47.27 -56.75
C GLU A 701 -18.26 48.21 -57.76
N ASP A 702 -19.50 48.61 -57.48
CA ASP A 702 -20.23 49.65 -58.23
C ASP A 702 -19.49 51.00 -58.18
N LEU A 703 -18.95 51.37 -57.01
CA LEU A 703 -18.19 52.60 -56.79
C LEU A 703 -16.87 52.64 -57.58
N LYS A 704 -16.26 51.48 -57.83
CA LYS A 704 -15.06 51.34 -58.67
C LYS A 704 -15.36 51.34 -60.17
N THR A 705 -16.59 50.97 -60.55
CA THR A 705 -17.00 50.81 -61.96
C THR A 705 -17.76 52.00 -62.53
N GLN A 706 -18.22 52.96 -61.70
CA GLN A 706 -18.79 54.21 -62.18
C GLN A 706 -17.73 55.17 -62.78
N GLU A 707 -17.76 55.30 -64.11
CA GLU A 707 -17.19 56.42 -64.89
C GLU A 707 -18.23 57.50 -65.18
#